data_AF-A0A1E1X7M8-F1
#
_entry.id   AF-A0A1E1X7M8-F1
#
_cell.length_a   1.000
_cell.length_b   1.000
_cell.length_c   1.000
_cell.angle_alpha   90.00
_cell.angle_beta   90.00
_cell.angle_gamma   90.00
#
_symmetry.space_group_name_H-M   'P 1'
#
loop_
_entity.id
_entity.type
_entity.pdbx_description
1 polymer ?
#
loop_
_entity_poly.entity_id
_entity_poly.type
_entity_poly.pdbx_seq_one_letter_code
_entity_poly.pdbx_strand_id
1 'polypeptide(L)'
;MNAAGIYTLDPGAAERKALALLALWCAFTQRTALGKRLWQCCDQPIHLALLVSMTYGRLANLVHEGNTKKDLSDACEEFASMATGVLDCSYQEATCRAYDVLSEENPDWGQRTAVDIAAQANNRKFLAHPCCQRWITNLFMGRISVRDLTWGPLAVPLWLKVILCAFLVFPMYVWVRFKSDPHEMEYKEEPDLEEEKDDREGDEDALLQDGTRAIDMQPSSEPGLMSETKVSFQPEVMTTLLRDRELFVPSPPPLWKMVHQMWCAPITKFWTFQIFYIAYLALFSVAVLLPSCGNRYVDMAVCAWTALIAMESARRTYVLHKRYHDVPMFLRCVEVLLIAAFVAAYVVGRVLGPSPVISPYTVKVVLCAALLGFYYRQIVIYLPISPTLGPLLYKVRLMVAEDFVNFMRMALLVIISGGIVAHALLYPDYPFNLELLRRTFHRAWFSLFLTPISDLEGDPRCYRLKATNRSSEECRISDYTDYTCTNPGVWPYLFVIQFLVLLKLVLLTLLYALFSHTAQKIESASDDIWKFQRYKLVVDFMNRLCLPPPLNAFSYLIALLQLVWRLIICRYCRTTHRLDGHSDLTKSQLRLSEKDYNYWKHLASQYSQRRREERDLEENNKKQLENLSFFLEDMDHQRHTLSLLRGQIQELQRTVGRSFSYLQTLKTAADRPGEPGGGVLPGAVHVLSRQSPYPRTRVLRYPVPDKYVAWQVLWLEYDPVAYSRPRADFPAHLQPHVDEDILGLKLASDGSGPVPSFAWNSVSTSPAGVSINRQSWISDSDGGPIIYRLDPQGMPMNPVGRTGLRGRGALPRWGPNHYVLFIITRWQKAKVHLVGGRGLEVVLMRVFRTDHFSLPGDFVPGEAKYETLKLLFKAEAITKCETEDDMKEFFRSSYVEEEGTDEPVIERRQCGYMDDPMNTDHCWREIELWHVHYDGAESLQDKMQTHLLWRLVTEDLFTKMPLGQSVLLHEMTKSLQATII
;
A
#
# COMPACT_ATOMS: atom_id res chain seq x y z
N MET A 1 0.86 36.75 -8.29
CA MET A 1 2.11 36.13 -8.78
C MET A 1 2.76 37.11 -9.75
N ASN A 2 4.02 37.51 -9.54
CA ASN A 2 4.74 38.35 -10.50
C ASN A 2 5.27 37.54 -11.70
N ALA A 3 5.28 36.20 -11.59
CA ALA A 3 5.62 35.26 -12.66
C ALA A 3 4.74 35.37 -13.93
N ALA A 4 3.55 35.99 -13.84
CA ALA A 4 2.64 36.18 -14.99
C ALA A 4 2.98 37.42 -15.85
N GLY A 5 4.09 38.11 -15.60
CA GLY A 5 4.57 39.19 -16.47
C GLY A 5 5.04 38.64 -17.83
N ILE A 6 4.32 38.98 -18.90
CA ILE A 6 4.33 38.28 -20.21
C ILE A 6 5.62 38.52 -21.04
N TYR A 7 6.46 39.50 -20.70
CA TYR A 7 7.63 39.85 -21.52
C TYR A 7 8.91 39.96 -20.69
N THR A 8 9.70 38.90 -20.64
CA THR A 8 11.10 38.94 -20.17
C THR A 8 12.03 38.88 -21.37
N LEU A 9 12.99 39.81 -21.46
CA LEU A 9 13.99 39.87 -22.54
C LEU A 9 15.02 38.74 -22.46
N ASP A 10 15.14 38.09 -21.31
CA ASP A 10 16.10 37.01 -21.07
C ASP A 10 15.45 35.63 -21.34
N PRO A 11 15.98 34.81 -22.27
CA PRO A 11 15.41 33.51 -22.62
C PRO A 11 15.36 32.53 -21.44
N GLY A 12 16.36 32.53 -20.56
CA GLY A 12 16.37 31.66 -19.37
C GLY A 12 15.29 32.06 -18.35
N ALA A 13 15.03 33.36 -18.18
CA ALA A 13 13.92 33.82 -17.36
C ALA A 13 12.54 33.47 -17.97
N ALA A 14 12.42 33.49 -19.30
CA ALA A 14 11.20 33.11 -20.00
C ALA A 14 10.89 31.61 -19.85
N GLU A 15 11.90 30.75 -20.03
CA GLU A 15 11.79 29.30 -19.84
C GLU A 15 11.36 28.95 -18.41
N ARG A 16 12.02 29.52 -17.40
CA ARG A 16 11.65 29.33 -15.98
C ARG A 16 10.19 29.66 -15.70
N LYS A 17 9.72 30.81 -16.19
CA LYS A 17 8.32 31.25 -16.00
C LYS A 17 7.35 30.35 -16.74
N ALA A 18 7.69 29.91 -17.96
CA ALA A 18 6.86 28.98 -18.72
C ALA A 18 6.73 27.62 -18.00
N LEU A 19 7.83 27.05 -17.49
CA LEU A 19 7.81 25.79 -16.73
C LEU A 19 7.00 25.91 -15.43
N ALA A 20 7.16 27.02 -14.71
CA ALA A 20 6.36 27.32 -13.52
C ALA A 20 4.85 27.39 -13.82
N LEU A 21 4.46 28.06 -14.91
CA LEU A 21 3.06 28.17 -15.33
C LEU A 21 2.50 26.81 -15.77
N LEU A 22 3.27 26.01 -16.52
CA LEU A 22 2.88 24.67 -16.93
C LEU A 22 2.71 23.73 -15.72
N ALA A 23 3.60 23.83 -14.73
CA ALA A 23 3.49 23.06 -13.49
C ALA A 23 2.25 23.45 -12.68
N LEU A 24 1.93 24.74 -12.60
CA LEU A 24 0.68 25.21 -11.98
C LEU A 24 -0.56 24.76 -12.76
N TRP A 25 -0.52 24.79 -14.10
CA TRP A 25 -1.58 24.26 -14.93
C TRP A 25 -1.79 22.75 -14.70
N CYS A 26 -0.70 21.99 -14.56
CA CYS A 26 -0.75 20.57 -14.18
C CYS A 26 -1.37 20.38 -12.80
N ALA A 27 -1.09 21.28 -11.85
CA ALA A 27 -1.68 21.26 -10.51
C ALA A 27 -3.20 21.46 -10.57
N PHE A 28 -3.67 22.47 -11.30
CA PHE A 28 -5.10 22.75 -11.45
C PHE A 28 -5.86 21.69 -12.27
N THR A 29 -5.20 21.02 -13.21
CA THR A 29 -5.79 19.95 -14.02
C THR A 29 -5.64 18.54 -13.41
N GLN A 30 -5.11 18.44 -12.18
CA GLN A 30 -4.88 17.17 -11.46
C GLN A 30 -3.97 16.17 -12.22
N ARG A 31 -3.10 16.66 -13.10
CA ARG A 31 -2.14 15.81 -13.86
C ARG A 31 -0.82 15.66 -13.10
N THR A 32 -0.86 14.95 -11.97
CA THR A 32 0.28 14.81 -11.04
C THR A 32 1.52 14.18 -11.69
N ALA A 33 1.34 13.16 -12.54
CA ALA A 33 2.43 12.49 -13.24
C ALA A 33 3.20 13.44 -14.20
N LEU A 34 2.47 14.29 -14.93
CA LEU A 34 3.07 15.30 -15.80
C LEU A 34 3.78 16.38 -14.98
N GLY A 35 3.15 16.82 -13.87
CA GLY A 35 3.76 17.76 -12.93
C GLY A 35 5.11 17.27 -12.37
N LYS A 36 5.23 15.97 -12.04
CA LYS A 36 6.49 15.37 -11.57
C LYS A 36 7.59 15.39 -12.63
N ARG A 37 7.24 15.20 -13.90
CA ARG A 37 8.20 15.27 -15.02
C ARG A 37 8.65 16.70 -15.27
N LEU A 38 7.72 17.66 -15.27
CA LEU A 38 8.06 19.08 -15.41
C LEU A 38 8.94 19.58 -14.27
N TRP A 39 8.68 19.13 -13.04
CA TRP A 39 9.47 19.47 -11.86
C TRP A 39 10.95 19.10 -11.99
N GLN A 40 11.27 17.96 -12.60
CA GLN A 40 12.67 17.52 -12.84
C GLN A 40 13.45 18.47 -13.75
N CYS A 41 12.74 19.19 -14.62
CA CYS A 41 13.36 20.10 -15.58
C CYS A 41 13.53 21.53 -15.04
N CYS A 42 13.02 21.82 -13.85
CA CYS A 42 12.95 23.18 -13.31
C CYS A 42 14.25 23.61 -12.62
N ASP A 43 14.63 24.86 -12.83
CA ASP A 43 15.82 25.48 -12.23
C ASP A 43 15.75 25.62 -10.71
N GLN A 44 14.53 25.76 -10.18
CA GLN A 44 14.27 25.87 -8.74
C GLN A 44 13.26 24.81 -8.27
N PRO A 45 13.69 23.55 -8.14
CA PRO A 45 12.81 22.42 -7.82
C PRO A 45 12.19 22.54 -6.43
N ILE A 46 12.93 23.04 -5.43
CA ILE A 46 12.43 23.18 -4.04
C ILE A 46 11.27 24.18 -3.98
N HIS A 47 11.47 25.38 -4.52
CA HIS A 47 10.44 26.43 -4.53
C HIS A 47 9.18 25.97 -5.26
N LEU A 48 9.34 25.36 -6.44
CA LEU A 48 8.21 24.91 -7.24
C LEU A 48 7.43 23.78 -6.55
N ALA A 49 8.11 22.78 -5.99
CA ALA A 49 7.45 21.70 -5.26
C ALA A 49 6.66 22.22 -4.05
N LEU A 50 7.21 23.18 -3.30
CA LEU A 50 6.50 23.81 -2.18
C LEU A 50 5.27 24.60 -2.63
N LEU A 51 5.34 25.29 -3.78
CA LEU A 51 4.21 26.01 -4.35
C LEU A 51 3.11 25.06 -4.84
N VAL A 52 3.48 23.99 -5.55
CA VAL A 52 2.53 22.97 -6.01
C VAL A 52 1.87 22.29 -4.80
N SER A 53 2.65 21.93 -3.77
CA SER A 53 2.14 21.41 -2.50
C SER A 53 1.16 22.40 -1.84
N MET A 54 1.50 23.69 -1.78
CA MET A 54 0.61 24.73 -1.27
C MET A 54 -0.71 24.82 -2.06
N THR A 55 -0.65 24.74 -3.40
CA THR A 55 -1.85 24.79 -4.24
C THR A 55 -2.76 23.58 -4.00
N TYR A 56 -2.20 22.36 -3.94
CA TYR A 56 -2.97 21.16 -3.64
C TYR A 56 -3.57 21.20 -2.23
N GLY A 57 -2.81 21.63 -1.22
CA GLY A 57 -3.31 21.75 0.14
C GLY A 57 -4.44 22.79 0.29
N ARG A 58 -4.39 23.89 -0.48
CA ARG A 58 -5.49 24.88 -0.51
C ARG A 58 -6.70 24.34 -1.28
N LEU A 59 -6.49 23.67 -2.41
CA LEU A 59 -7.56 23.06 -3.20
C LEU A 59 -8.29 21.97 -2.40
N ALA A 60 -7.55 21.11 -1.69
CA ALA A 60 -8.11 20.06 -0.84
C ALA A 60 -9.04 20.59 0.27
N ASN A 61 -8.82 21.82 0.75
CA ASN A 61 -9.70 22.47 1.73
C ASN A 61 -11.00 23.00 1.12
N LEU A 62 -11.03 23.26 -0.19
CA LEU A 62 -12.21 23.74 -0.92
C LEU A 62 -13.07 22.58 -1.45
N VAL A 63 -12.49 21.38 -1.60
CA VAL A 63 -13.18 20.18 -2.09
C VAL A 63 -13.98 19.52 -0.96
N HIS A 64 -15.27 19.27 -1.21
CA HIS A 64 -16.17 18.59 -0.27
C HIS A 64 -16.16 17.07 -0.41
N GLU A 65 -15.86 16.56 -1.61
CA GLU A 65 -15.84 15.13 -1.88
C GLU A 65 -14.59 14.47 -1.24
N GLY A 66 -14.80 13.39 -0.48
CA GLY A 66 -13.78 12.78 0.36
C GLY A 66 -12.63 12.14 -0.42
N ASN A 67 -12.92 11.46 -1.54
CA ASN A 67 -11.92 10.76 -2.34
C ASN A 67 -10.97 11.75 -3.04
N THR A 68 -11.53 12.72 -3.77
CA THR A 68 -10.74 13.76 -4.44
C THR A 68 -9.97 14.62 -3.44
N LYS A 69 -10.54 14.91 -2.26
CA LYS A 69 -9.81 15.56 -1.16
C LYS A 69 -8.62 14.74 -0.68
N LYS A 70 -8.76 13.42 -0.56
CA LYS A 70 -7.67 12.52 -0.16
C LYS A 70 -6.59 12.49 -1.23
N ASP A 71 -6.94 12.32 -2.50
CA ASP A 71 -5.98 12.31 -3.61
C ASP A 71 -5.16 13.61 -3.69
N LEU A 72 -5.82 14.75 -3.47
CA LEU A 72 -5.16 16.06 -3.42
C LEU A 72 -4.26 16.20 -2.19
N SER A 73 -4.67 15.65 -1.05
CA SER A 73 -3.85 15.63 0.17
C SER A 73 -2.61 14.74 0.00
N ASP A 74 -2.77 13.58 -0.63
CA ASP A 74 -1.68 12.64 -0.91
C ASP A 74 -0.69 13.26 -1.92
N ALA A 75 -1.19 13.93 -2.96
CA ALA A 75 -0.35 14.69 -3.88
C ALA A 75 0.38 15.86 -3.17
N CYS A 76 -0.32 16.58 -2.28
CA CYS A 76 0.28 17.65 -1.48
C CYS A 76 1.46 17.14 -0.63
N GLU A 77 1.29 16.01 0.06
CA GLU A 77 2.35 15.38 0.85
C GLU A 77 3.49 14.85 -0.02
N GLU A 78 3.18 14.32 -1.20
CA GLU A 78 4.20 13.83 -2.12
C GLU A 78 5.09 14.97 -2.62
N PHE A 79 4.51 16.08 -3.11
CA PHE A 79 5.29 17.25 -3.51
C PHE A 79 6.06 17.89 -2.35
N ALA A 80 5.49 17.90 -1.14
CA ALA A 80 6.20 18.30 0.07
C ALA A 80 7.43 17.41 0.33
N SER A 81 7.30 16.09 0.16
CA SER A 81 8.38 15.12 0.34
C SER A 81 9.49 15.25 -0.71
N MET A 82 9.13 15.63 -1.94
CA MET A 82 10.11 15.88 -3.01
C MET A 82 10.96 17.13 -2.69
N ALA A 83 10.34 18.20 -2.17
CA ALA A 83 11.08 19.38 -1.73
C ALA A 83 12.05 19.05 -0.58
N THR A 84 11.63 18.23 0.40
CA THR A 84 12.51 17.81 1.49
C THR A 84 13.63 16.90 1.03
N GLY A 85 13.34 15.97 0.13
CA GLY A 85 14.33 15.02 -0.36
C GLY A 85 15.46 15.70 -1.15
N VAL A 86 15.12 16.64 -2.04
CA VAL A 86 16.15 17.41 -2.77
C VAL A 86 16.96 18.30 -1.83
N LEU A 87 16.33 18.88 -0.80
CA LEU A 87 17.06 19.64 0.21
C LEU A 87 18.02 18.75 1.02
N ASP A 88 17.62 17.53 1.36
CA ASP A 88 18.45 16.56 2.09
C ASP A 88 19.66 16.12 1.25
N CYS A 89 19.45 15.78 -0.02
CA CYS A 89 20.57 15.45 -0.93
C CYS A 89 21.56 16.62 -1.02
N SER A 90 21.07 17.86 -1.13
CA SER A 90 21.95 19.04 -1.17
C SER A 90 22.62 19.32 0.17
N TYR A 91 21.96 19.01 1.29
CA TYR A 91 22.56 19.15 2.61
C TYR A 91 23.71 18.15 2.83
N GLN A 92 23.61 16.95 2.26
CA GLN A 92 24.66 15.93 2.31
C GLN A 92 25.83 16.26 1.36
N GLU A 93 25.55 16.74 0.14
CA GLU A 93 26.58 17.04 -0.87
C GLU A 93 27.22 18.43 -0.68
N ALA A 94 26.42 19.48 -0.44
CA ALA A 94 26.86 20.87 -0.40
C ALA A 94 26.01 21.74 0.55
N THR A 95 26.34 21.68 1.85
CA THR A 95 25.62 22.41 2.92
C THR A 95 25.44 23.91 2.63
N CYS A 96 26.47 24.59 2.11
CA CYS A 96 26.41 26.03 1.79
C CYS A 96 25.33 26.36 0.76
N ARG A 97 25.26 25.60 -0.34
CA ARG A 97 24.25 25.80 -1.39
C ARG A 97 22.84 25.56 -0.86
N ALA A 98 22.67 24.56 0.01
CA ALA A 98 21.39 24.31 0.66
C ALA A 98 20.95 25.51 1.52
N TYR A 99 21.86 26.17 2.24
CA TYR A 99 21.55 27.39 2.99
C TYR A 99 21.23 28.60 2.12
N ASP A 100 21.96 28.78 1.01
CA ASP A 100 21.73 29.89 0.10
C ASP A 100 20.31 29.86 -0.46
N VAL A 101 19.83 28.68 -0.90
CA VAL A 101 18.44 28.50 -1.36
C VAL A 101 17.40 28.81 -0.29
N LEU A 102 17.68 28.53 0.99
CA LEU A 102 16.75 28.86 2.08
C LEU A 102 16.71 30.37 2.37
N SER A 103 17.81 31.08 2.09
CA SER A 103 17.95 32.53 2.34
C SER A 103 17.58 33.42 1.14
N GLU A 104 17.51 32.86 -0.06
CA GLU A 104 17.26 33.62 -1.28
C GLU A 104 15.81 34.12 -1.36
N GLU A 105 15.63 35.42 -1.60
CA GLU A 105 14.32 36.00 -1.90
C GLU A 105 14.08 35.98 -3.41
N ASN A 106 13.16 35.13 -3.88
CA ASN A 106 12.91 35.03 -5.31
C ASN A 106 11.93 36.13 -5.82
N PRO A 107 12.32 36.97 -6.80
CA PRO A 107 11.45 37.99 -7.40
C PRO A 107 10.19 37.42 -8.10
N ASP A 108 10.27 36.23 -8.70
CA ASP A 108 9.16 35.59 -9.41
C ASP A 108 8.02 35.19 -8.46
N TRP A 109 8.38 34.85 -7.22
CA TRP A 109 7.46 34.41 -6.16
C TRP A 109 7.11 35.51 -5.16
N GLY A 110 7.30 36.78 -5.53
CA GLY A 110 6.94 37.93 -4.71
C GLY A 110 7.94 38.21 -3.57
N GLN A 111 9.24 37.99 -3.83
CA GLN A 111 10.34 38.19 -2.88
C GLN A 111 10.16 37.38 -1.59
N ARG A 112 9.71 36.13 -1.74
CA ARG A 112 9.56 35.17 -0.63
C ARG A 112 10.69 34.17 -0.67
N THR A 113 11.16 33.77 0.51
CA THR A 113 12.12 32.68 0.67
C THR A 113 11.43 31.32 0.57
N ALA A 114 12.18 30.25 0.26
CA ALA A 114 11.66 28.88 0.28
C ALA A 114 11.00 28.54 1.63
N VAL A 115 11.60 29.02 2.73
CA VAL A 115 11.12 28.82 4.10
C VAL A 115 9.78 29.53 4.35
N ASP A 116 9.62 30.77 3.84
CA ASP A 116 8.35 31.50 3.92
C ASP A 116 7.23 30.81 3.14
N ILE A 117 7.54 30.26 1.96
CA ILE A 117 6.58 29.48 1.16
C ILE A 117 6.19 28.21 1.92
N ALA A 118 7.16 27.46 2.45
CA ALA A 118 6.90 26.27 3.25
C ALA A 118 6.04 26.57 4.49
N ALA A 119 6.30 27.70 5.16
CA ALA A 119 5.53 28.14 6.32
C ALA A 119 4.08 28.49 5.98
N GLN A 120 3.84 29.11 4.82
CA GLN A 120 2.50 29.42 4.31
C GLN A 120 1.75 28.19 3.80
N ALA A 121 2.48 27.21 3.26
CA ALA A 121 1.96 25.90 2.89
C ALA A 121 1.64 25.01 4.12
N ASN A 122 2.01 25.45 5.34
CA ASN A 122 1.99 24.64 6.57
C ASN A 122 2.75 23.31 6.42
N ASN A 123 3.83 23.28 5.63
CA ASN A 123 4.66 22.09 5.45
C ASN A 123 5.60 21.91 6.66
N ARG A 124 5.12 21.15 7.66
CA ARG A 124 5.82 20.94 8.94
C ARG A 124 7.08 20.09 8.76
N LYS A 125 6.99 19.02 7.95
CA LYS A 125 8.12 18.10 7.67
C LYS A 125 9.32 18.85 7.08
N PHE A 126 9.08 19.76 6.15
CA PHE A 126 10.15 20.57 5.54
C PHE A 126 10.86 21.49 6.54
N LEU A 127 10.11 22.16 7.40
CA LEU A 127 10.69 23.05 8.41
C LEU A 127 11.34 22.29 9.58
N ALA A 128 10.90 21.06 9.83
CA ALA A 128 11.49 20.17 10.83
C ALA A 128 12.82 19.55 10.39
N HIS A 129 13.16 19.63 9.10
CA HIS A 129 14.41 19.12 8.54
C HIS A 129 15.65 19.69 9.26
N PRO A 130 16.69 18.89 9.55
CA PRO A 130 17.89 19.35 10.25
C PRO A 130 18.56 20.57 9.61
N CYS A 131 18.64 20.61 8.27
CA CYS A 131 19.17 21.77 7.53
C CYS A 131 18.39 23.06 7.88
N CYS A 132 17.06 23.02 7.81
CA CYS A 132 16.19 24.14 8.17
C CYS A 132 16.37 24.53 9.65
N GLN A 133 16.48 23.57 10.57
CA GLN A 133 16.66 23.86 12.00
C GLN A 133 18.02 24.47 12.34
N ARG A 134 19.10 24.03 11.68
CA ARG A 134 20.42 24.64 11.81
C ARG A 134 20.39 26.06 11.24
N TRP A 135 19.81 26.25 10.05
CA TRP A 135 19.58 27.57 9.45
C TRP A 135 18.76 28.50 10.37
N ILE A 136 17.65 28.04 10.96
CA ILE A 136 16.84 28.80 11.94
C ILE A 136 17.67 29.17 13.17
N THR A 137 18.57 28.29 13.62
CA THR A 137 19.46 28.57 14.76
C THR A 137 20.41 29.72 14.43
N ASN A 138 20.99 29.72 13.23
CA ASN A 138 21.85 30.81 12.76
C ASN A 138 21.08 32.10 12.55
N LEU A 139 19.87 32.00 11.99
CA LEU A 139 18.95 33.13 11.85
C LEU A 139 18.60 33.73 13.22
N PHE A 140 18.44 32.90 14.25
CA PHE A 140 18.16 33.34 15.62
C PHE A 140 19.38 34.01 16.27
N MET A 141 20.60 33.56 15.96
CA MET A 141 21.83 34.25 16.34
C MET A 141 21.99 35.57 15.59
N GLY A 142 21.56 35.66 14.33
CA GLY A 142 21.66 36.86 13.50
C GLY A 142 23.11 37.17 13.12
N ARG A 143 23.54 38.43 13.25
CA ARG A 143 24.89 38.87 12.84
C ARG A 143 26.00 38.61 13.88
N ILE A 144 25.70 37.80 14.89
CA ILE A 144 26.65 37.44 15.96
C ILE A 144 26.88 35.93 15.96
N SER A 145 28.12 35.49 16.18
CA SER A 145 28.42 34.12 16.60
C SER A 145 29.08 34.16 17.98
N VAL A 146 28.59 33.32 18.90
CA VAL A 146 29.14 33.20 20.26
C VAL A 146 30.17 32.09 20.25
N ARG A 147 31.38 32.38 20.75
CA ARG A 147 32.46 31.40 20.85
C ARG A 147 32.23 30.44 22.01
N ASP A 148 32.41 29.17 21.74
CA ASP A 148 32.45 28.11 22.75
C ASP A 148 33.86 28.01 23.33
N LEU A 149 34.22 28.90 24.25
CA LEU A 149 35.42 28.71 25.06
C LEU A 149 35.11 27.66 26.13
N THR A 150 35.70 26.48 25.99
CA THR A 150 35.56 25.34 26.90
C THR A 150 36.57 25.35 28.06
N TRP A 151 37.61 26.20 28.01
CA TRP A 151 38.68 26.22 29.01
C TRP A 151 38.64 27.47 29.91
N GLY A 152 38.70 27.25 31.23
CA GLY A 152 38.89 28.26 32.29
C GLY A 152 37.66 28.60 33.17
N PRO A 153 37.79 29.51 34.16
CA PRO A 153 36.71 29.95 35.07
C PRO A 153 35.56 30.73 34.37
N LEU A 154 35.58 30.82 33.04
CA LEU A 154 34.61 31.52 32.19
C LEU A 154 33.65 30.55 31.46
N ALA A 155 33.53 29.30 31.93
CA ALA A 155 32.55 28.31 31.49
C ALA A 155 31.12 28.69 31.94
N VAL A 156 30.63 29.78 31.36
CA VAL A 156 29.32 30.37 31.67
C VAL A 156 28.28 29.84 30.66
N PRO A 157 27.03 29.51 31.09
CA PRO A 157 25.97 29.11 30.17
C PRO A 157 25.74 30.14 29.05
N LEU A 158 25.39 29.66 27.85
CA LEU A 158 25.18 30.50 26.66
C LEU A 158 24.27 31.70 26.91
N TRP A 159 23.15 31.49 27.62
CA TRP A 159 22.19 32.54 27.93
C TRP A 159 22.81 33.68 28.77
N LEU A 160 23.64 33.33 29.75
CA LEU A 160 24.31 34.30 30.62
C LEU A 160 25.43 35.03 29.86
N LYS A 161 26.17 34.34 28.98
CA LYS A 161 27.14 34.99 28.07
C LYS A 161 26.47 36.06 27.21
N VAL A 162 25.34 35.73 26.58
CA VAL A 162 24.59 36.66 25.71
C VAL A 162 24.08 37.88 26.50
N ILE A 163 23.57 37.69 27.71
CA ILE A 163 23.09 38.79 28.57
C ILE A 163 24.25 39.68 29.01
N LEU A 164 25.36 39.09 29.48
CA LEU A 164 26.54 39.85 29.89
C LEU A 164 27.10 40.65 28.72
N CYS A 165 27.18 40.06 27.52
CA CYS A 165 27.55 40.78 26.31
C CYS A 165 26.53 41.85 25.89
N ALA A 166 25.26 41.77 26.26
CA ALA A 166 24.27 42.79 25.90
C ALA A 166 24.40 44.05 26.76
N PHE A 167 24.70 43.89 28.06
CA PHE A 167 24.79 45.00 29.02
C PHE A 167 26.22 45.50 29.27
N LEU A 168 27.24 44.65 29.04
CA LEU A 168 28.65 44.97 29.26
C LEU A 168 29.41 44.92 27.93
N VAL A 169 30.28 45.90 27.71
CA VAL A 169 31.09 46.01 26.47
C VAL A 169 32.27 45.04 26.47
N PHE A 170 32.93 44.83 27.62
CA PHE A 170 34.11 43.97 27.73
C PHE A 170 33.85 42.51 27.30
N PRO A 171 32.76 41.84 27.73
CA PRO A 171 32.45 40.49 27.28
C PRO A 171 32.21 40.35 25.76
N MET A 172 31.78 41.42 25.07
CA MET A 172 31.57 41.38 23.61
C MET A 172 32.87 41.05 22.87
N TYR A 173 34.00 41.60 23.30
CA TYR A 173 35.30 41.36 22.65
C TYR A 173 35.84 39.94 22.90
N VAL A 174 35.47 39.35 24.04
CA VAL A 174 35.96 38.02 24.44
C VAL A 174 35.12 36.92 23.78
N TRP A 175 33.79 37.04 23.85
CA TRP A 175 32.88 35.93 23.53
C TRP A 175 32.17 36.05 22.19
N VAL A 176 32.15 37.21 21.53
CA VAL A 176 31.34 37.44 20.32
C VAL A 176 32.20 37.74 19.10
N ARG A 177 31.90 37.07 17.98
CA ARG A 177 32.38 37.44 16.64
C ARG A 177 31.22 38.04 15.84
N PHE A 178 31.50 39.12 15.12
CA PHE A 178 30.51 39.82 14.29
C PHE A 178 30.65 39.38 12.84
N LYS A 179 29.53 39.04 12.20
CA LYS A 179 29.46 38.64 10.80
C LYS A 179 29.07 39.82 9.90
N SER A 180 29.59 39.83 8.69
CA SER A 180 29.22 40.81 7.66
C SER A 180 27.80 40.54 7.15
N ASP A 181 27.49 39.26 6.89
CA ASP A 181 26.17 38.81 6.45
C ASP A 181 25.49 37.90 7.50
N PRO A 182 24.22 38.12 7.86
CA PRO A 182 23.49 37.28 8.83
C PRO A 182 23.28 35.82 8.37
N HIS A 183 23.43 35.54 7.07
CA HIS A 183 23.30 34.19 6.50
C HIS A 183 24.65 33.49 6.28
N GLU A 184 25.77 34.17 6.55
CA GLU A 184 27.12 33.61 6.42
C GLU A 184 27.38 32.57 7.51
N MET A 185 27.80 31.37 7.11
CA MET A 185 28.05 30.25 8.01
C MET A 185 29.55 30.04 8.26
N GLU A 186 29.93 29.92 9.53
CA GLU A 186 31.28 29.47 9.90
C GLU A 186 31.25 27.95 9.96
N TYR A 187 32.14 27.30 9.21
CA TYR A 187 32.44 25.88 9.39
C TYR A 187 33.03 25.69 10.79
N LYS A 188 32.36 24.88 11.61
CA LYS A 188 33.08 24.06 12.57
C LYS A 188 33.39 22.78 11.79
N GLU A 189 34.66 22.56 11.48
CA GLU A 189 35.12 21.18 11.32
C GLU A 189 34.74 20.51 12.64
N GLU A 190 33.71 19.66 12.62
CA GLU A 190 33.64 18.61 13.61
C GLU A 190 34.90 17.78 13.36
N PRO A 191 35.79 17.57 14.34
CA PRO A 191 36.91 16.68 14.13
C PRO A 191 36.29 15.32 13.85
N ASP A 192 36.39 14.88 12.60
CA ASP A 192 36.00 13.54 12.20
C ASP A 192 36.71 12.57 13.13
N LEU A 193 35.93 11.67 13.72
CA LEU A 193 36.37 10.57 14.57
C LEU A 193 37.12 9.49 13.75
N GLU A 194 37.99 9.91 12.83
CA GLU A 194 38.78 9.03 11.95
C GLU A 194 40.30 9.21 12.13
N GLU A 195 40.78 10.10 13.02
CA GLU A 195 42.23 10.22 13.33
C GLU A 195 42.73 9.31 14.48
N GLU A 196 41.98 8.31 14.94
CA GLU A 196 42.43 7.37 15.99
C GLU A 196 42.65 5.91 15.54
N LYS A 197 42.73 5.65 14.22
CA LYS A 197 43.16 4.34 13.69
C LYS A 197 43.97 4.49 12.40
N ASP A 198 45.23 4.91 12.51
CA ASP A 198 46.28 4.30 11.68
C ASP A 198 47.74 4.55 12.13
N ASP A 199 47.99 4.67 13.45
CA ASP A 199 49.35 4.67 13.97
C ASP A 199 49.69 3.32 14.60
N ARG A 200 50.05 2.33 13.77
CA ARG A 200 51.07 1.29 14.05
C ARG A 200 51.24 0.33 12.87
N GLU A 201 52.52 0.10 12.54
CA GLU A 201 53.09 -0.76 11.49
C GLU A 201 53.18 -0.05 10.13
N GLY A 202 54.35 0.26 9.56
CA GLY A 202 55.73 -0.11 9.84
C GLY A 202 56.51 0.12 8.54
N ASP A 203 57.46 1.04 8.60
CA ASP A 203 58.70 1.21 7.83
C ASP A 203 58.90 0.73 6.37
N GLU A 204 59.53 1.67 5.65
CA GLU A 204 60.63 1.52 4.67
C GLU A 204 60.36 1.34 3.17
N ASP A 205 61.22 2.05 2.41
CA ASP A 205 61.48 2.04 0.96
C ASP A 205 60.51 2.79 0.03
N ALA A 206 60.91 3.69 -0.88
CA ALA A 206 62.20 4.24 -1.27
C ALA A 206 61.97 5.50 -2.12
N LEU A 207 62.99 6.37 -2.13
CA LEU A 207 63.15 7.59 -2.94
C LEU A 207 63.19 7.33 -4.46
N LEU A 208 63.01 8.44 -5.21
CA LEU A 208 63.40 8.77 -6.60
C LEU A 208 62.26 8.78 -7.64
N GLN A 209 62.27 9.58 -8.72
CA GLN A 209 62.83 10.89 -9.11
C GLN A 209 62.36 11.10 -10.58
N ASP A 210 62.11 12.36 -10.99
CA ASP A 210 62.04 12.88 -12.38
C ASP A 210 60.97 12.31 -13.35
N GLY A 211 60.40 13.04 -14.32
CA GLY A 211 60.73 14.33 -14.92
C GLY A 211 60.38 14.28 -16.43
N THR A 212 60.18 15.44 -17.06
CA THR A 212 60.04 15.74 -18.52
C THR A 212 58.60 15.74 -19.09
N ARG A 213 57.91 16.88 -19.25
CA ARG A 213 58.04 18.03 -20.21
C ARG A 213 57.79 17.71 -21.71
N ALA A 214 56.54 17.97 -22.14
CA ALA A 214 56.09 18.97 -23.12
C ALA A 214 56.40 18.88 -24.65
N ILE A 215 55.42 19.42 -25.43
CA ILE A 215 55.45 19.97 -26.83
C ILE A 215 55.09 18.91 -27.93
N ASP A 216 54.23 19.08 -28.96
CA ASP A 216 53.53 20.21 -29.61
C ASP A 216 52.27 19.82 -30.43
N MET A 217 51.44 20.84 -30.71
CA MET A 217 50.59 21.20 -31.87
C MET A 217 49.87 20.19 -32.82
N GLN A 218 48.55 20.45 -32.95
CA GLN A 218 47.51 20.26 -34.01
C GLN A 218 47.90 20.28 -35.52
N PRO A 219 46.96 20.13 -36.53
CA PRO A 219 45.63 19.47 -36.62
C PRO A 219 45.34 18.71 -37.97
N SER A 220 44.12 18.13 -38.07
CA SER A 220 43.24 18.02 -39.27
C SER A 220 42.95 16.64 -39.90
N SER A 221 41.63 16.38 -40.05
CA SER A 221 40.87 15.70 -41.14
C SER A 221 39.93 14.57 -40.68
N GLU A 222 38.61 14.81 -40.82
CA GLU A 222 37.48 13.87 -40.73
C GLU A 222 37.50 12.80 -41.86
N PRO A 223 36.59 11.79 -41.97
CA PRO A 223 35.39 11.45 -41.15
C PRO A 223 35.19 9.94 -40.81
N GLY A 224 34.30 9.67 -39.84
CA GLY A 224 33.40 8.51 -39.90
C GLY A 224 33.47 7.44 -38.81
N LEU A 225 32.30 7.24 -38.17
CA LEU A 225 31.73 6.01 -37.60
C LEU A 225 31.87 5.72 -36.09
N MET A 226 30.68 5.60 -35.50
CA MET A 226 30.24 5.20 -34.15
C MET A 226 31.22 4.47 -33.22
N SER A 227 31.35 4.96 -31.98
CA SER A 227 31.46 4.12 -30.78
C SER A 227 31.16 4.92 -29.50
N GLU A 228 30.67 4.20 -28.50
CA GLU A 228 30.21 4.59 -27.17
C GLU A 228 31.05 5.67 -26.47
N THR A 229 30.40 6.71 -25.94
CA THR A 229 31.05 7.65 -25.02
C THR A 229 30.55 7.40 -23.59
N LYS A 230 31.29 6.57 -22.85
CA LYS A 230 31.42 6.71 -21.39
C LYS A 230 31.97 8.11 -21.14
N VAL A 231 31.14 9.00 -20.60
CA VAL A 231 31.64 10.26 -20.03
C VAL A 231 32.17 9.93 -18.63
N SER A 232 33.48 9.73 -18.54
CA SER A 232 34.19 9.81 -17.27
C SER A 232 34.16 11.28 -16.81
N PHE A 233 33.37 11.57 -15.79
CA PHE A 233 33.56 12.80 -15.02
C PHE A 233 34.82 12.62 -14.16
N GLN A 234 35.94 13.17 -14.61
CA GLN A 234 37.08 13.41 -13.73
C GLN A 234 36.69 14.50 -12.71
N PRO A 235 36.94 14.31 -11.41
CA PRO A 235 36.80 15.34 -10.40
C PRO A 235 38.05 16.21 -10.41
N GLU A 236 38.25 17.01 -11.45
CA GLU A 236 39.32 18.01 -11.48
C GLU A 236 38.77 19.41 -11.19
N VAL A 237 39.07 19.87 -9.98
CA VAL A 237 39.42 21.27 -9.67
C VAL A 237 38.37 22.33 -10.02
N MET A 238 37.32 22.42 -9.22
CA MET A 238 36.53 23.65 -9.03
C MET A 238 36.55 24.07 -7.54
N THR A 239 37.73 24.00 -6.93
CA THR A 239 38.02 24.51 -5.58
C THR A 239 38.66 25.91 -5.61
N THR A 240 38.70 26.58 -6.76
CA THR A 240 39.62 27.72 -6.97
C THR A 240 38.99 29.10 -7.14
N LEU A 241 37.68 29.31 -6.97
CA LEU A 241 37.09 30.67 -7.04
C LEU A 241 36.46 31.20 -5.74
N LEU A 242 36.34 30.39 -4.69
CA LEU A 242 35.90 30.85 -3.36
C LEU A 242 37.04 30.99 -2.34
N ARG A 243 38.21 30.40 -2.62
CA ARG A 243 39.35 30.43 -1.70
C ARG A 243 40.04 31.80 -1.61
N ASP A 244 39.85 32.68 -2.60
CA ASP A 244 40.45 34.02 -2.61
C ASP A 244 39.69 35.07 -1.78
N ARG A 245 38.54 34.73 -1.17
CA ARG A 245 37.80 35.67 -0.30
C ARG A 245 37.90 35.42 1.20
N GLU A 246 38.51 34.30 1.64
CA GLU A 246 38.42 33.87 3.05
C GLU A 246 39.68 34.11 3.91
N LEU A 247 40.68 34.86 3.44
CA LEU A 247 41.84 35.23 4.27
C LEU A 247 41.77 36.62 4.92
N PHE A 248 40.71 37.40 4.70
CA PHE A 248 40.47 38.62 5.46
C PHE A 248 39.63 38.33 6.70
N VAL A 249 40.29 38.18 7.85
CA VAL A 249 39.63 38.35 9.15
C VAL A 249 39.05 39.77 9.18
N PRO A 250 37.72 39.97 9.19
CA PRO A 250 37.18 41.32 9.23
C PRO A 250 37.58 41.97 10.57
N SER A 251 38.19 43.15 10.50
CA SER A 251 38.43 44.01 11.66
C SER A 251 37.11 44.25 12.42
N PRO A 252 37.09 44.23 13.76
CA PRO A 252 35.85 44.45 14.51
C PRO A 252 35.24 45.81 14.13
N PRO A 253 33.92 45.89 13.90
CA PRO A 253 33.27 47.15 13.58
C PRO A 253 33.38 48.15 14.74
N PRO A 254 33.17 49.47 14.52
CA PRO A 254 33.21 50.45 15.59
C PRO A 254 32.22 50.11 16.72
N LEU A 255 32.59 50.47 17.96
CA LEU A 255 31.85 50.14 19.19
C LEU A 255 30.33 50.32 19.09
N TRP A 256 29.86 51.44 18.54
CA TRP A 256 28.42 51.69 18.38
C TRP A 256 27.75 50.70 17.43
N LYS A 257 28.42 50.30 16.34
CA LYS A 257 27.92 49.26 15.44
C LYS A 257 27.92 47.88 16.10
N MET A 258 28.91 47.58 16.95
CA MET A 258 28.92 46.33 17.74
C MET A 258 27.72 46.27 18.70
N VAL A 259 27.50 47.32 19.49
CA VAL A 259 26.36 47.41 20.42
C VAL A 259 25.04 47.34 19.65
N HIS A 260 24.91 48.07 18.54
CA HIS A 260 23.71 48.02 17.71
C HIS A 260 23.46 46.62 17.14
N GLN A 261 24.47 45.96 16.56
CA GLN A 261 24.34 44.60 16.03
C GLN A 261 23.98 43.60 17.13
N MET A 262 24.55 43.75 18.32
CA MET A 262 24.21 42.94 19.49
C MET A 262 22.75 43.11 19.89
N TRP A 263 22.26 44.33 20.08
CA TRP A 263 20.85 44.58 20.45
C TRP A 263 19.84 44.32 19.30
N CYS A 264 20.32 44.23 18.06
CA CYS A 264 19.51 43.83 16.91
C CYS A 264 19.38 42.30 16.76
N ALA A 265 20.26 41.51 17.38
CA ALA A 265 20.24 40.06 17.27
C ALA A 265 18.95 39.45 17.88
N PRO A 266 18.29 38.48 17.24
CA PRO A 266 17.04 37.93 17.78
C PRO A 266 17.23 37.20 19.13
N ILE A 267 18.34 36.49 19.32
CA ILE A 267 18.71 35.82 20.58
C ILE A 267 18.84 36.83 21.74
N THR A 268 19.43 38.01 21.50
CA THR A 268 19.58 39.03 22.54
C THR A 268 18.23 39.69 22.86
N LYS A 269 17.41 39.96 21.83
CA LYS A 269 16.03 40.42 22.01
C LYS A 269 15.24 39.43 22.85
N PHE A 270 15.37 38.12 22.62
CA PHE A 270 14.68 37.12 23.41
C PHE A 270 15.00 37.23 24.91
N TRP A 271 16.28 37.21 25.28
CA TRP A 271 16.69 37.26 26.69
C TRP A 271 16.43 38.61 27.36
N THR A 272 16.66 39.71 26.64
CA THR A 272 16.39 41.06 27.18
C THR A 272 14.89 41.26 27.38
N PHE A 273 14.04 40.95 26.39
CA PHE A 273 12.59 41.04 26.55
C PHE A 273 12.08 40.13 27.68
N GLN A 274 12.66 38.94 27.85
CA GLN A 274 12.33 38.04 28.97
C GLN A 274 12.61 38.69 30.32
N ILE A 275 13.82 39.22 30.53
CA ILE A 275 14.24 39.83 31.80
C ILE A 275 13.39 41.07 32.11
N PHE A 276 13.20 41.96 31.14
CA PHE A 276 12.38 43.16 31.31
C PHE A 276 10.92 42.80 31.61
N TYR A 277 10.38 41.72 31.02
CA TYR A 277 9.04 41.26 31.34
C TYR A 277 8.92 40.67 32.74
N ILE A 278 9.92 39.91 33.20
CA ILE A 278 9.96 39.42 34.60
C ILE A 278 10.04 40.59 35.58
N ALA A 279 10.85 41.62 35.28
CA ALA A 279 10.92 42.84 36.09
C ALA A 279 9.56 43.59 36.12
N TYR A 280 8.87 43.66 34.99
CA TYR A 280 7.50 44.19 34.91
C TYR A 280 6.53 43.38 35.79
N LEU A 281 6.55 42.04 35.73
CA LEU A 281 5.70 41.18 36.55
C LEU A 281 5.99 41.34 38.04
N ALA A 282 7.26 41.48 38.42
CA ALA A 282 7.65 41.75 39.80
C ALA A 282 7.09 43.10 40.28
N LEU A 283 7.25 44.16 39.49
CA LEU A 283 6.69 45.48 39.79
C LEU A 283 5.17 45.47 39.86
N PHE A 284 4.50 44.75 38.95
CA PHE A 284 3.04 44.60 38.95
C PHE A 284 2.57 43.79 40.16
N SER A 285 3.31 42.75 40.57
CA SER A 285 3.02 41.99 41.79
C SER A 285 3.09 42.88 43.03
N VAL A 286 4.11 43.75 43.11
CA VAL A 286 4.21 44.76 44.18
C VAL A 286 3.00 45.70 44.16
N ALA A 287 2.59 46.20 42.99
CA ALA A 287 1.42 47.09 42.86
C ALA A 287 0.10 46.45 43.34
N VAL A 288 -0.06 45.13 43.13
CA VAL A 288 -1.25 44.36 43.58
C VAL A 288 -1.20 44.05 45.08
N LEU A 289 -0.02 43.75 45.63
CA LEU A 289 0.17 43.39 47.03
C LEU A 289 0.05 44.59 47.99
N LEU A 290 0.37 45.81 47.53
CA LEU A 290 0.28 47.01 48.37
C LEU A 290 -1.13 47.19 48.98
N PRO A 291 -1.23 47.52 50.28
CA PRO A 291 -2.51 47.75 50.96
C PRO A 291 -3.20 49.03 50.44
N SER A 292 -4.52 49.13 50.60
CA SER A 292 -5.34 50.30 50.22
C SER A 292 -5.33 50.63 48.70
N CYS A 293 -5.45 51.91 48.32
CA CYS A 293 -5.45 52.41 46.94
C CYS A 293 -4.05 52.38 46.26
N GLY A 294 -3.08 51.66 46.83
CA GLY A 294 -1.71 51.55 46.29
C GLY A 294 -0.87 52.82 46.40
N ASN A 295 0.29 52.82 45.74
CA ASN A 295 1.16 53.98 45.62
C ASN A 295 1.04 54.55 44.20
N ARG A 296 0.68 55.84 44.08
CA ARG A 296 0.46 56.53 42.79
C ARG A 296 1.67 56.43 41.86
N TYR A 297 2.90 56.45 42.36
CA TYR A 297 4.09 56.35 41.51
C TYR A 297 4.28 54.95 40.93
N VAL A 298 4.07 53.92 41.75
CA VAL A 298 4.17 52.51 41.32
C VAL A 298 3.05 52.19 40.33
N ASP A 299 1.82 52.64 40.62
CA ASP A 299 0.67 52.43 39.76
C ASP A 299 0.83 53.18 38.41
N MET A 300 1.37 54.41 38.41
CA MET A 300 1.73 55.11 37.18
C MET A 300 2.82 54.41 36.39
N ALA A 301 3.85 53.86 37.05
CA ALA A 301 4.91 53.12 36.40
C ALA A 301 4.39 51.84 35.73
N VAL A 302 3.55 51.06 36.43
CA VAL A 302 2.91 49.85 35.87
C VAL A 302 1.96 50.22 34.74
N CYS A 303 1.19 51.29 34.88
CA CYS A 303 0.28 51.79 33.84
C CYS A 303 1.05 52.22 32.57
N ALA A 304 2.14 52.97 32.73
CA ALA A 304 2.97 53.39 31.60
C ALA A 304 3.63 52.17 30.93
N TRP A 305 4.14 51.22 31.71
CA TRP A 305 4.77 50.01 31.18
C TRP A 305 3.76 49.13 30.43
N THR A 306 2.55 48.94 30.99
CA THR A 306 1.46 48.21 30.31
C THR A 306 1.01 48.88 29.02
N ALA A 307 0.93 50.21 28.99
CA ALA A 307 0.65 50.96 27.77
C ALA A 307 1.75 50.78 26.71
N LEU A 308 3.03 50.78 27.09
CA LEU A 308 4.14 50.50 26.17
C LEU A 308 4.09 49.06 25.63
N ILE A 309 3.68 48.08 26.44
CA ILE A 309 3.43 46.70 26.01
C ILE A 309 2.25 46.64 25.03
N ALA A 310 1.17 47.39 25.31
CA ALA A 310 -0.01 47.47 24.44
C ALA A 310 0.37 48.06 23.06
N MET A 311 1.11 49.16 23.04
CA MET A 311 1.60 49.78 21.79
C MET A 311 2.52 48.83 21.00
N GLU A 312 3.43 48.13 21.68
CA GLU A 312 4.27 47.13 21.01
C GLU A 312 3.44 46.00 20.40
N SER A 313 2.43 45.52 21.12
CA SER A 313 1.53 44.48 20.60
C SER A 313 0.70 44.96 19.40
N ALA A 314 0.25 46.22 19.40
CA ALA A 314 -0.46 46.83 18.28
C ALA A 314 0.45 46.99 17.05
N ARG A 315 1.66 47.53 17.22
CA ARG A 315 2.64 47.67 16.13
C ARG A 315 3.02 46.31 15.54
N ARG A 316 3.29 45.32 16.39
CA ARG A 316 3.61 43.96 15.96
C ARG A 316 2.47 43.35 15.12
N THR A 317 1.24 43.51 15.58
CA THR A 317 0.03 43.05 14.88
C THR A 317 -0.08 43.73 13.51
N TYR A 318 0.18 45.03 13.44
CA TYR A 318 0.20 45.79 12.19
C TYR A 318 1.32 45.33 11.21
N VAL A 319 2.55 45.16 11.70
CA VAL A 319 3.69 44.71 10.88
C VAL A 319 3.44 43.30 10.33
N LEU A 320 2.91 42.41 11.16
CA LEU A 320 2.58 41.05 10.76
C LEU A 320 1.50 41.04 9.66
N HIS A 321 0.46 41.86 9.78
CA HIS A 321 -0.60 41.98 8.77
C HIS A 321 -0.04 42.50 7.43
N LYS A 322 0.82 43.52 7.47
CA LYS A 322 1.45 44.07 6.27
C LYS A 322 2.33 43.05 5.54
N ARG A 323 3.00 42.17 6.28
CA ARG A 323 3.93 41.17 5.72
C ARG A 323 3.23 39.87 5.31
N TYR A 324 2.20 39.45 6.04
CA TYR A 324 1.48 38.20 5.82
C TYR A 324 -0.04 38.45 5.88
N HIS A 325 -0.63 38.71 4.71
CA HIS A 325 -2.04 39.07 4.59
C HIS A 325 -3.00 37.92 4.97
N ASP A 326 -2.53 36.67 4.93
CA ASP A 326 -3.33 35.46 5.15
C ASP A 326 -3.44 35.03 6.62
N VAL A 327 -2.78 35.73 7.56
CA VAL A 327 -2.82 35.37 8.98
C VAL A 327 -4.14 35.85 9.60
N PRO A 328 -4.93 34.98 10.28
CA PRO A 328 -6.17 35.40 10.91
C PRO A 328 -5.88 36.39 12.05
N MET A 329 -6.30 37.65 11.86
CA MET A 329 -6.00 38.75 12.77
C MET A 329 -6.93 38.82 13.99
N PHE A 330 -8.08 38.14 13.96
CA PHE A 330 -9.14 38.30 14.95
C PHE A 330 -8.66 38.10 16.39
N LEU A 331 -8.02 36.96 16.72
CA LEU A 331 -7.55 36.71 18.09
C LEU A 331 -6.46 37.70 18.54
N ARG A 332 -5.61 38.16 17.61
CA ARG A 332 -4.55 39.14 17.91
C ARG A 332 -5.12 40.53 18.17
N CYS A 333 -6.12 40.94 17.39
CA CYS A 333 -6.83 42.19 17.63
C CYS A 333 -7.61 42.15 18.95
N VAL A 334 -8.27 41.03 19.27
CA VAL A 334 -8.94 40.84 20.57
C VAL A 334 -7.94 40.93 21.73
N GLU A 335 -6.76 40.31 21.60
CA GLU A 335 -5.69 40.42 22.61
C GLU A 335 -5.28 41.89 22.83
N VAL A 336 -5.04 42.64 21.75
CA VAL A 336 -4.66 44.07 21.83
C VAL A 336 -5.78 44.90 22.47
N LEU A 337 -7.03 44.67 22.08
CA LEU A 337 -8.20 45.38 22.64
C LEU A 337 -8.38 45.08 24.12
N LEU A 338 -8.20 43.82 24.56
CA LEU A 338 -8.28 43.44 25.97
C LEU A 338 -7.19 44.13 26.80
N ILE A 339 -5.96 44.21 26.29
CA ILE A 339 -4.86 44.91 26.98
C ILE A 339 -5.16 46.42 27.04
N ALA A 340 -5.65 47.02 25.95
CA ALA A 340 -6.00 48.43 25.92
C ALA A 340 -7.17 48.77 26.87
N ALA A 341 -8.19 47.92 26.90
CA ALA A 341 -9.31 48.03 27.84
C ALA A 341 -8.84 47.88 29.29
N PHE A 342 -7.89 46.97 29.56
CA PHE A 342 -7.28 46.83 30.88
C PHE A 342 -6.51 48.10 31.28
N VAL A 343 -5.71 48.69 30.38
CA VAL A 343 -5.01 49.96 30.66
C VAL A 343 -6.02 51.07 30.98
N ALA A 344 -7.10 51.18 30.22
CA ALA A 344 -8.16 52.16 30.49
C ALA A 344 -8.82 51.92 31.87
N ALA A 345 -9.17 50.68 32.19
CA ALA A 345 -9.73 50.30 33.49
C ALA A 345 -8.75 50.55 34.65
N TYR A 346 -7.45 50.32 34.43
CA TYR A 346 -6.39 50.60 35.40
C TYR A 346 -6.26 52.10 35.67
N VAL A 347 -6.30 52.93 34.63
CA VAL A 347 -6.28 54.40 34.76
C VAL A 347 -7.49 54.89 35.55
N VAL A 348 -8.70 54.42 35.20
CA VAL A 348 -9.94 54.80 35.89
C VAL A 348 -9.97 54.31 37.34
N GLY A 349 -9.52 53.08 37.60
CA GLY A 349 -9.63 52.46 38.93
C GLY A 349 -8.53 52.83 39.92
N ARG A 350 -7.32 53.19 39.47
CA ARG A 350 -6.16 53.48 40.34
C ARG A 350 -5.57 54.88 40.14
N VAL A 351 -5.46 55.38 38.91
CA VAL A 351 -4.77 56.65 38.62
C VAL A 351 -5.67 57.87 38.85
N LEU A 352 -6.93 57.79 38.40
CA LEU A 352 -7.95 58.83 38.56
C LEU A 352 -8.62 58.81 39.95
N GLY A 353 -8.40 57.75 40.73
CA GLY A 353 -8.92 57.57 42.09
C GLY A 353 -10.24 56.79 42.15
N PRO A 354 -10.78 56.53 43.36
CA PRO A 354 -12.01 55.76 43.54
C PRO A 354 -13.21 56.53 42.94
N SER A 355 -13.84 55.96 41.92
CA SER A 355 -15.11 56.45 41.38
C SER A 355 -16.28 55.81 42.15
N PRO A 356 -17.45 56.47 42.26
CA PRO A 356 -18.62 55.90 42.94
C PRO A 356 -19.21 54.66 42.23
N VAL A 357 -18.76 54.39 41.00
CA VAL A 357 -19.29 53.32 40.15
C VAL A 357 -18.57 51.98 40.40
N ILE A 358 -17.32 51.99 40.85
CA ILE A 358 -16.50 50.77 40.99
C ILE A 358 -15.92 50.68 42.39
N SER A 359 -16.27 49.61 43.13
CA SER A 359 -15.71 49.39 44.46
C SER A 359 -14.19 49.15 44.40
N PRO A 360 -13.39 49.67 45.35
CA PRO A 360 -11.95 49.41 45.41
C PRO A 360 -11.59 47.92 45.47
N TYR A 361 -12.46 47.11 46.08
CA TYR A 361 -12.33 45.66 46.11
C TYR A 361 -12.47 45.05 44.71
N THR A 362 -13.46 45.49 43.94
CA THR A 362 -13.66 45.06 42.53
C THR A 362 -12.43 45.39 41.68
N VAL A 363 -11.86 46.60 41.83
CA VAL A 363 -10.60 46.96 41.14
C VAL A 363 -9.48 45.99 41.52
N LYS A 364 -9.31 45.69 42.81
CA LYS A 364 -8.29 44.75 43.27
C LYS A 364 -8.48 43.34 42.69
N VAL A 365 -9.71 42.84 42.62
CA VAL A 365 -10.02 41.53 42.00
C VAL A 365 -9.64 41.52 40.51
N VAL A 366 -9.98 42.58 39.77
CA VAL A 366 -9.62 42.70 38.35
C VAL A 366 -8.09 42.76 38.18
N LEU A 367 -7.38 43.46 39.06
CA LEU A 367 -5.90 43.51 39.04
C LEU A 367 -5.27 42.14 39.35
N CYS A 368 -5.79 41.39 40.32
CA CYS A 368 -5.33 40.03 40.61
C CYS A 368 -5.55 39.09 39.41
N ALA A 369 -6.73 39.17 38.79
CA ALA A 369 -7.04 38.38 37.59
C ALA A 369 -6.13 38.76 36.41
N ALA A 370 -5.87 40.06 36.22
CA ALA A 370 -4.95 40.54 35.20
C ALA A 370 -3.51 40.08 35.47
N LEU A 371 -3.02 40.18 36.71
CA LEU A 371 -1.69 39.71 37.10
C LEU A 371 -1.50 38.23 36.74
N LEU A 372 -2.45 37.39 37.11
CA LEU A 372 -2.47 35.96 36.74
C LEU A 372 -2.48 35.77 35.21
N GLY A 373 -3.29 36.56 34.50
CA GLY A 373 -3.32 36.57 33.03
C GLY A 373 -1.97 36.95 32.39
N PHE A 374 -1.26 37.94 32.92
CA PHE A 374 0.09 38.31 32.45
C PHE A 374 1.14 37.23 32.77
N TYR A 375 1.04 36.53 33.90
CA TYR A 375 1.88 35.34 34.18
C TYR A 375 1.62 34.21 33.18
N TYR A 376 0.36 33.89 32.86
CA TYR A 376 0.07 32.87 31.84
C TYR A 376 0.49 33.30 30.43
N ARG A 377 0.33 34.58 30.11
CA ARG A 377 0.83 35.16 28.85
C ARG A 377 2.35 34.96 28.72
N GLN A 378 3.09 35.11 29.81
CA GLN A 378 4.53 34.87 29.84
C GLN A 378 4.88 33.41 29.49
N ILE A 379 4.18 32.46 30.10
CA ILE A 379 4.36 31.03 29.82
C ILE A 379 4.08 30.74 28.34
N VAL A 380 2.96 31.23 27.81
CA VAL A 380 2.55 30.96 26.42
C VAL A 380 3.50 31.56 25.38
N ILE A 381 4.14 32.72 25.66
CA ILE A 381 5.04 33.37 24.68
C ILE A 381 6.44 32.76 24.70
N TYR A 382 7.00 32.46 25.88
CA TYR A 382 8.43 32.16 25.99
C TYR A 382 8.75 30.68 26.18
N LEU A 383 7.88 29.90 26.84
CA LEU A 383 8.10 28.47 27.03
C LEU A 383 8.21 27.67 25.71
N PRO A 384 7.46 27.99 24.63
CA PRO A 384 7.55 27.27 23.36
C PRO A 384 8.90 27.28 22.68
N ILE A 385 9.83 28.18 23.01
CA ILE A 385 11.16 28.17 22.38
C ILE A 385 12.03 27.01 22.87
N SER A 386 11.76 26.51 24.07
CA SER A 386 12.58 25.48 24.69
C SER A 386 12.38 24.14 23.96
N PRO A 387 13.47 23.42 23.63
CA PRO A 387 13.38 22.11 22.98
C PRO A 387 12.68 21.06 23.84
N THR A 388 12.77 21.16 25.17
CA THR A 388 12.16 20.20 26.08
C THR A 388 10.75 20.59 26.51
N LEU A 389 10.54 21.88 26.82
CA LEU A 389 9.25 22.36 27.36
C LEU A 389 8.24 22.73 26.27
N GLY A 390 8.69 23.02 25.05
CA GLY A 390 7.82 23.41 23.94
C GLY A 390 6.86 22.29 23.50
N PRO A 391 7.36 21.10 23.13
CA PRO A 391 6.51 19.96 22.78
C PRO A 391 5.57 19.57 23.93
N LEU A 392 6.05 19.62 25.18
CA LEU A 392 5.24 19.36 26.37
C LEU A 392 4.06 20.33 26.50
N LEU A 393 4.28 21.64 26.32
CA LEU A 393 3.22 22.63 26.38
C LEU A 393 2.17 22.43 25.27
N TYR A 394 2.62 22.02 24.07
CA TYR A 394 1.70 21.68 22.98
C TYR A 394 0.83 20.46 23.32
N LYS A 395 1.44 19.39 23.86
CA LYS A 395 0.71 18.20 24.35
C LYS A 395 -0.33 18.57 25.40
N VAL A 396 0.06 19.34 26.43
CA VAL A 396 -0.86 19.80 27.49
C VAL A 396 -2.01 20.62 26.92
N ARG A 397 -1.74 21.55 25.99
CA ARG A 397 -2.78 22.38 25.38
C ARG A 397 -3.81 21.54 24.63
N LEU A 398 -3.37 20.50 23.91
CA LEU A 398 -4.29 19.66 23.15
C LEU A 398 -5.08 18.72 24.07
N MET A 399 -4.44 18.10 25.06
CA MET A 399 -5.11 17.30 26.10
C MET A 399 -6.20 18.10 26.81
N VAL A 400 -5.94 19.37 27.12
CA VAL A 400 -6.94 20.24 27.75
C VAL A 400 -8.07 20.60 26.78
N ALA A 401 -7.76 20.90 25.51
CA ALA A 401 -8.76 21.37 24.55
C ALA A 401 -9.67 20.25 24.03
N GLU A 402 -9.13 19.07 23.78
CA GLU A 402 -9.85 17.93 23.19
C GLU A 402 -10.35 16.99 24.29
N ASP A 403 -9.44 16.40 25.06
CA ASP A 403 -9.79 15.33 26.00
C ASP A 403 -10.50 15.86 27.25
N PHE A 404 -9.97 16.92 27.88
CA PHE A 404 -10.55 17.45 29.11
C PHE A 404 -11.93 18.09 28.85
N VAL A 405 -12.12 18.82 27.76
CA VAL A 405 -13.44 19.40 27.42
C VAL A 405 -14.47 18.29 27.16
N ASN A 406 -14.11 17.25 26.39
CA ASN A 406 -15.01 16.14 26.12
C ASN A 406 -15.31 15.32 27.39
N PHE A 407 -14.28 15.06 28.20
CA PHE A 407 -14.43 14.45 29.52
C PHE A 407 -15.37 15.26 30.42
N MET A 408 -15.16 16.58 30.53
CA MET A 408 -15.98 17.45 31.36
C MET A 408 -17.45 17.46 30.92
N ARG A 409 -17.75 17.34 29.61
CA ARG A 409 -19.14 17.22 29.13
C ARG A 409 -19.85 15.99 29.68
N MET A 410 -19.17 14.85 29.71
CA MET A 410 -19.69 13.60 30.27
C MET A 410 -19.72 13.65 31.81
N ALA A 411 -18.62 14.09 32.44
CA ALA A 411 -18.49 14.12 33.89
C ALA A 411 -19.45 15.12 34.54
N LEU A 412 -19.81 16.22 33.87
CA LEU A 412 -20.74 17.23 34.40
C LEU A 412 -22.10 16.63 34.76
N LEU A 413 -22.60 15.66 34.00
CA LEU A 413 -23.86 14.97 34.32
C LEU A 413 -23.78 14.22 35.65
N VAL A 414 -22.67 13.53 35.89
CA VAL A 414 -22.42 12.79 37.14
C VAL A 414 -22.15 13.73 38.30
N ILE A 415 -21.41 14.83 38.06
CA ILE A 415 -21.12 15.87 39.05
C ILE A 415 -22.42 16.55 39.51
N ILE A 416 -23.28 16.99 38.59
CA ILE A 416 -24.53 17.68 38.93
C ILE A 416 -25.50 16.72 39.63
N SER A 417 -25.75 15.54 39.07
CA SER A 417 -26.69 14.57 39.65
C SER A 417 -26.24 14.07 41.02
N GLY A 418 -24.98 13.65 41.15
CA GLY A 418 -24.41 13.22 42.42
C GLY A 418 -24.34 14.35 43.45
N GLY A 419 -24.04 15.58 43.01
CA GLY A 419 -24.04 16.76 43.86
C GLY A 419 -25.40 17.11 44.43
N ILE A 420 -26.45 17.07 43.61
CA ILE A 420 -27.84 17.31 44.04
C ILE A 420 -28.29 16.23 45.02
N VAL A 421 -28.07 14.94 44.69
CA VAL A 421 -28.46 13.81 45.55
C VAL A 421 -27.71 13.86 46.89
N ALA A 422 -26.40 14.11 46.87
CA ALA A 422 -25.61 14.25 48.09
C ALA A 422 -26.08 15.42 48.95
N HIS A 423 -26.41 16.56 48.35
CA HIS A 423 -26.90 17.73 49.09
C HIS A 423 -28.30 17.52 49.67
N ALA A 424 -29.22 16.91 48.90
CA ALA A 424 -30.58 16.62 49.34
C ALA A 424 -30.61 15.61 50.51
N LEU A 425 -29.70 14.63 50.53
CA LEU A 425 -29.61 13.66 51.62
C LEU A 425 -28.96 14.22 52.88
N LEU A 426 -27.94 15.08 52.73
CA LEU A 426 -27.23 15.65 53.88
C LEU A 426 -27.95 16.86 54.49
N TYR A 427 -28.63 17.66 53.68
CA TYR A 427 -29.36 18.86 54.12
C TYR A 427 -30.81 18.83 53.61
N PRO A 428 -31.66 17.94 54.14
CA PRO A 428 -33.01 17.74 53.62
C PRO A 428 -33.94 18.95 53.81
N ASP A 429 -33.72 19.77 54.84
CA ASP A 429 -34.59 20.89 55.21
C ASP A 429 -34.07 22.26 54.71
N TYR A 430 -33.09 22.30 53.80
CA TYR A 430 -32.52 23.56 53.33
C TYR A 430 -33.47 24.29 52.36
N PRO A 431 -33.76 25.59 52.54
CA PRO A 431 -34.72 26.31 51.71
C PRO A 431 -34.22 26.51 50.27
N PHE A 432 -35.15 26.45 49.30
CA PHE A 432 -34.84 26.66 47.89
C PHE A 432 -34.51 28.14 47.59
N ASN A 433 -33.23 28.47 47.62
CA ASN A 433 -32.68 29.81 47.35
C ASN A 433 -31.55 29.73 46.33
N LEU A 434 -31.15 30.86 45.72
CA LEU A 434 -29.96 30.92 44.84
C LEU A 434 -28.69 30.42 45.57
N GLU A 435 -28.65 30.63 46.88
CA GLU A 435 -27.60 30.15 47.76
C GLU A 435 -27.52 28.61 47.83
N LEU A 436 -28.66 27.91 47.74
CA LEU A 436 -28.70 26.44 47.64
C LEU A 436 -27.99 25.97 46.37
N LEU A 437 -28.37 26.54 45.22
CA LEU A 437 -27.75 26.20 43.93
C LEU A 437 -26.23 26.49 43.95
N ARG A 438 -25.82 27.63 44.51
CA ARG A 438 -24.41 28.00 44.67
C ARG A 438 -23.65 26.96 45.51
N ARG A 439 -24.20 26.56 46.67
CA ARG A 439 -23.57 25.59 47.57
C ARG A 439 -23.50 24.20 46.95
N THR A 440 -24.59 23.72 46.35
CA THR A 440 -24.65 22.41 45.70
C THR A 440 -23.66 22.33 44.54
N PHE A 441 -23.63 23.34 43.67
CA PHE A 441 -22.68 23.37 42.56
C PHE A 441 -21.23 23.49 43.04
N HIS A 442 -20.96 24.38 44.00
CA HIS A 442 -19.63 24.54 44.58
C HIS A 442 -19.13 23.21 45.17
N ARG A 443 -19.95 22.56 45.99
CA ARG A 443 -19.62 21.26 46.57
C ARG A 443 -19.37 20.20 45.49
N ALA A 444 -20.26 20.08 44.52
CA ALA A 444 -20.14 19.11 43.43
C ALA A 444 -18.88 19.33 42.60
N TRP A 445 -18.60 20.58 42.23
CA TRP A 445 -17.44 20.98 41.45
C TRP A 445 -16.12 20.71 42.18
N PHE A 446 -16.03 21.15 43.44
CA PHE A 446 -14.82 20.95 44.24
C PHE A 446 -14.61 19.50 44.66
N SER A 447 -15.65 18.65 44.62
CA SER A 447 -15.51 17.19 44.79
C SER A 447 -14.56 16.56 43.76
N LEU A 448 -14.36 17.19 42.58
CA LEU A 448 -13.39 16.73 41.60
C LEU A 448 -11.95 16.75 42.14
N PHE A 449 -11.62 17.72 43.01
CA PHE A 449 -10.27 17.93 43.55
C PHE A 449 -10.14 17.56 45.03
N LEU A 450 -11.19 17.79 45.83
CA LEU A 450 -11.24 17.55 47.27
C LEU A 450 -12.19 16.40 47.59
N THR A 451 -12.01 15.75 48.75
CA THR A 451 -12.94 14.77 49.31
C THR A 451 -13.52 15.32 50.61
N PRO A 452 -14.68 16.00 50.58
CA PRO A 452 -15.29 16.57 51.78
C PRO A 452 -15.95 15.47 52.61
N ILE A 453 -15.14 14.77 53.42
CA ILE A 453 -15.60 13.69 54.31
C ILE A 453 -16.16 14.26 55.63
N SER A 454 -15.76 15.48 56.00
CA SER A 454 -16.20 16.18 57.22
C SER A 454 -17.71 16.28 57.36
N ASP A 455 -18.45 16.37 56.25
CA ASP A 455 -19.91 16.47 56.24
C ASP A 455 -20.60 15.14 56.61
N LEU A 456 -19.90 14.00 56.48
CA LEU A 456 -20.41 12.69 56.87
C LEU A 456 -20.19 12.40 58.37
N GLU A 457 -19.13 12.97 58.94
CA GLU A 457 -18.80 12.87 60.38
C GLU A 457 -19.73 13.74 61.24
N GLY A 458 -20.30 14.80 60.65
CA GLY A 458 -21.25 15.71 61.30
C GLY A 458 -20.56 16.82 62.10
N ASP A 459 -21.15 18.02 62.08
CA ASP A 459 -20.58 19.17 62.81
C ASP A 459 -20.82 19.04 64.33
N PRO A 460 -19.77 19.15 65.19
CA PRO A 460 -19.92 19.14 66.65
C PRO A 460 -20.93 20.18 67.17
N ARG A 461 -21.16 21.29 66.45
CA ARG A 461 -22.17 22.30 66.78
C ARG A 461 -23.60 21.75 66.73
N CYS A 462 -23.87 20.84 65.80
CA CYS A 462 -25.21 20.32 65.53
C CYS A 462 -25.71 19.37 66.63
N TYR A 463 -24.81 18.65 67.32
CA TYR A 463 -25.19 17.80 68.46
C TYR A 463 -25.86 18.57 69.60
N ARG A 464 -25.58 19.88 69.75
CA ARG A 464 -26.23 20.76 70.75
C ARG A 464 -27.59 21.32 70.29
N LEU A 465 -27.88 21.21 69.00
CA LEU A 465 -29.07 21.77 68.33
C LEU A 465 -30.10 20.69 67.99
N LYS A 466 -30.03 19.52 68.63
CA LYS A 466 -30.97 18.42 68.42
C LYS A 466 -32.36 18.82 68.94
N ALA A 467 -33.38 18.70 68.09
CA ALA A 467 -34.74 19.10 68.43
C ALA A 467 -35.36 18.11 69.44
N THR A 468 -35.80 18.59 70.60
CA THR A 468 -36.43 17.76 71.66
C THR A 468 -37.96 17.80 71.64
N ASN A 469 -38.58 18.84 71.04
CA ASN A 469 -40.03 18.96 70.87
C ASN A 469 -40.38 19.20 69.39
N ARG A 470 -41.07 18.25 68.75
CA ARG A 470 -41.60 18.38 67.38
C ARG A 470 -43.04 18.90 67.44
N SER A 471 -43.30 20.12 66.94
CA SER A 471 -44.66 20.56 66.62
C SER A 471 -45.11 19.89 65.32
N SER A 472 -46.36 19.42 65.24
CA SER A 472 -46.87 18.75 64.03
C SER A 472 -47.20 19.71 62.87
N GLU A 473 -46.99 21.01 63.06
CA GLU A 473 -47.33 22.07 62.08
C GLU A 473 -46.20 22.36 61.09
N GLU A 474 -44.97 21.86 61.31
CA GLU A 474 -43.85 22.03 60.39
C GLU A 474 -43.36 20.68 59.84
N CYS A 475 -43.33 20.55 58.50
CA CYS A 475 -42.76 19.38 57.82
C CYS A 475 -41.22 19.48 57.83
N ARG A 476 -40.58 18.98 58.90
CA ARG A 476 -39.12 18.88 59.02
C ARG A 476 -38.66 17.42 59.07
N ILE A 477 -37.71 17.08 58.22
CA ILE A 477 -37.16 15.72 58.07
C ILE A 477 -35.93 15.52 58.96
N SER A 478 -35.15 16.58 59.23
CA SER A 478 -33.94 16.53 60.06
C SER A 478 -34.23 16.42 61.56
N ASP A 479 -33.27 15.86 62.30
CA ASP A 479 -33.29 15.79 63.77
C ASP A 479 -32.79 17.09 64.43
N TYR A 480 -32.32 18.06 63.65
CA TYR A 480 -31.72 19.32 64.12
C TYR A 480 -32.61 20.53 63.89
N THR A 481 -32.54 21.54 64.77
CA THR A 481 -33.34 22.77 64.67
C THR A 481 -32.81 23.74 63.60
N ASP A 482 -31.52 23.67 63.28
CA ASP A 482 -30.84 24.48 62.28
C ASP A 482 -30.75 23.71 60.94
N TYR A 483 -31.23 24.31 59.86
CA TYR A 483 -31.23 23.73 58.51
C TYR A 483 -29.82 23.65 57.89
N THR A 484 -28.82 24.26 58.52
CA THR A 484 -27.40 24.17 58.12
C THR A 484 -26.68 22.95 58.69
N CYS A 485 -27.37 22.13 59.49
CA CYS A 485 -26.82 20.91 60.05
C CYS A 485 -26.95 19.70 59.12
N THR A 486 -25.87 18.93 59.00
CA THR A 486 -25.84 17.66 58.26
C THR A 486 -26.61 16.59 59.00
N ASN A 487 -27.38 15.77 58.28
CA ASN A 487 -28.03 14.59 58.85
C ASN A 487 -27.17 13.32 58.63
N PRO A 488 -26.42 12.83 59.64
CA PRO A 488 -25.61 11.62 59.48
C PRO A 488 -26.51 10.37 59.47
N GLY A 489 -26.38 9.54 58.45
CA GLY A 489 -27.15 8.30 58.33
C GLY A 489 -26.65 7.39 57.22
N VAL A 490 -27.05 6.11 57.25
CA VAL A 490 -26.56 5.07 56.33
C VAL A 490 -26.76 5.45 54.85
N TRP A 491 -27.88 6.11 54.52
CA TRP A 491 -28.20 6.51 53.15
C TRP A 491 -27.28 7.63 52.59
N PRO A 492 -27.07 8.77 53.29
CA PRO A 492 -26.02 9.73 52.94
C PRO A 492 -24.65 9.09 52.76
N TYR A 493 -24.25 8.16 53.65
CA TYR A 493 -22.98 7.42 53.52
C TYR A 493 -22.92 6.62 52.22
N LEU A 494 -23.95 5.82 51.91
CA LEU A 494 -23.99 4.97 50.72
C LEU A 494 -23.91 5.80 49.42
N PHE A 495 -24.76 6.82 49.28
CA PHE A 495 -24.83 7.60 48.04
C PHE A 495 -23.64 8.53 47.85
N VAL A 496 -23.07 9.09 48.93
CA VAL A 496 -21.86 9.90 48.83
C VAL A 496 -20.64 9.04 48.50
N ILE A 497 -20.52 7.85 49.10
CA ILE A 497 -19.46 6.89 48.74
C ILE A 497 -19.62 6.45 47.27
N GLN A 498 -20.84 6.09 46.84
CA GLN A 498 -21.12 5.75 45.44
C GLN A 498 -20.70 6.89 44.49
N PHE A 499 -21.07 8.13 44.81
CA PHE A 499 -20.67 9.31 44.04
C PHE A 499 -19.15 9.47 43.98
N LEU A 500 -18.44 9.29 45.11
CA LEU A 500 -16.98 9.38 45.17
C LEU A 500 -16.29 8.25 44.40
N VAL A 501 -16.80 7.02 44.45
CA VAL A 501 -16.30 5.89 43.66
C VAL A 501 -16.42 6.20 42.16
N LEU A 502 -17.60 6.62 41.71
CA LEU A 502 -17.81 6.98 40.31
C LEU A 502 -16.93 8.15 39.89
N LEU A 503 -16.81 9.19 40.72
CA LEU A 503 -16.02 10.38 40.39
C LEU A 503 -14.51 10.12 40.40
N LYS A 504 -13.99 9.46 41.45
CA LYS A 504 -12.54 9.32 41.69
C LYS A 504 -11.95 8.04 41.13
N LEU A 505 -12.65 6.90 41.26
CA LEU A 505 -12.11 5.62 40.80
C LEU A 505 -12.42 5.33 39.34
N VAL A 506 -13.54 5.84 38.81
CA VAL A 506 -13.93 5.61 37.41
C VAL A 506 -13.61 6.82 36.53
N LEU A 507 -14.14 8.01 36.84
CA LEU A 507 -13.99 9.17 35.96
C LEU A 507 -12.56 9.74 35.95
N LEU A 508 -11.91 9.92 37.10
CA LEU A 508 -10.52 10.43 37.11
C LEU A 508 -9.51 9.45 36.51
N THR A 509 -9.70 8.14 36.69
CA THR A 509 -8.81 7.13 36.07
C THR A 509 -9.00 7.08 34.56
N LEU A 510 -10.24 7.25 34.08
CA LEU A 510 -10.52 7.41 32.66
C LEU A 510 -9.86 8.68 32.09
N LEU A 511 -9.91 9.81 32.81
CA LEU A 511 -9.24 11.04 32.38
C LEU A 511 -7.71 10.83 32.24
N TYR A 512 -7.09 10.13 33.19
CA TYR A 512 -5.69 9.77 33.11
C TYR A 512 -5.38 8.89 31.88
N ALA A 513 -6.23 7.88 31.62
CA ALA A 513 -6.07 7.01 30.46
C ALA A 513 -6.19 7.77 29.12
N LEU A 514 -7.16 8.69 29.02
CA LEU A 514 -7.33 9.55 27.83
C LEU A 514 -6.09 10.43 27.61
N PHE A 515 -5.61 11.11 28.66
CA PHE A 515 -4.39 11.92 28.56
C PHE A 515 -3.17 11.09 28.17
N SER A 516 -2.99 9.89 28.73
CA SER A 516 -1.88 9.00 28.38
C SER A 516 -1.94 8.57 26.90
N HIS A 517 -3.12 8.18 26.42
CA HIS A 517 -3.31 7.77 25.02
C HIS A 517 -3.01 8.93 24.06
N THR A 518 -3.54 10.13 24.34
CA THR A 518 -3.28 11.32 23.53
C THR A 518 -1.81 11.74 23.59
N ALA A 519 -1.14 11.61 24.74
CA ALA A 519 0.29 11.91 24.89
C ALA A 519 1.15 11.06 23.95
N GLN A 520 0.89 9.75 23.91
CA GLN A 520 1.63 8.77 23.12
C GLN A 520 1.34 8.95 21.62
N LYS A 521 0.07 9.12 21.25
CA LYS A 521 -0.33 9.32 19.84
C LYS A 521 0.36 10.51 19.18
N ILE A 522 0.64 11.56 19.95
CA ILE A 522 1.17 12.84 19.43
C ILE A 522 2.68 12.94 19.58
N GLU A 523 3.35 11.98 20.24
CA GLU A 523 4.77 12.07 20.57
C GLU A 523 5.66 12.30 19.35
N SER A 524 5.56 11.45 18.32
CA SER A 524 6.36 11.56 17.09
C SER A 524 6.06 12.83 16.29
N ALA A 525 4.81 13.30 16.29
CA ALA A 525 4.41 14.51 15.56
C ALA A 525 4.72 15.81 16.35
N SER A 526 4.86 15.72 17.67
CA SER A 526 5.00 16.89 18.54
C SER A 526 6.30 17.65 18.31
N ASP A 527 7.40 16.93 18.04
CA ASP A 527 8.71 17.52 17.78
C ASP A 527 8.72 18.31 16.48
N ASP A 528 8.13 17.76 15.41
CA ASP A 528 8.02 18.46 14.13
C ASP A 528 7.14 19.71 14.22
N ILE A 529 6.04 19.61 14.96
CA ILE A 529 5.16 20.76 15.23
C ILE A 529 5.89 21.83 16.05
N TRP A 530 6.66 21.43 17.06
CA TRP A 530 7.46 22.34 17.87
C TRP A 530 8.54 23.04 17.02
N LYS A 531 9.28 22.28 16.21
CA LYS A 531 10.28 22.82 15.25
C LYS A 531 9.67 23.85 14.29
N PHE A 532 8.44 23.61 13.83
CA PHE A 532 7.67 24.56 13.04
C PHE A 532 7.23 25.81 13.83
N GLN A 533 6.78 25.64 15.07
CA GLN A 533 6.43 26.76 15.96
C GLN A 533 7.66 27.61 16.31
N ARG A 534 8.82 26.99 16.48
CA ARG A 534 10.10 27.66 16.71
C ARG A 534 10.43 28.62 15.57
N TYR A 535 10.24 28.22 14.31
CA TYR A 535 10.41 29.13 13.16
C TYR A 535 9.54 30.38 13.30
N LYS A 536 8.23 30.20 13.52
CA LYS A 536 7.28 31.32 13.67
C LYS A 536 7.68 32.26 14.81
N LEU A 537 8.20 31.70 15.90
CA LEU A 537 8.66 32.46 17.05
C LEU A 537 9.98 33.21 16.75
N VAL A 538 10.94 32.59 16.09
CA VAL A 538 12.20 33.26 15.67
C VAL A 538 11.89 34.43 14.74
N VAL A 539 11.05 34.23 13.72
CA VAL A 539 10.61 35.31 12.81
C VAL A 539 9.88 36.42 13.57
N ASP A 540 9.09 36.06 14.58
CA ASP A 540 8.45 37.05 15.45
C ASP A 540 9.48 37.93 16.18
N PHE A 541 10.50 37.32 16.78
CA PHE A 541 11.59 38.04 17.47
C PHE A 541 12.47 38.85 16.51
N MET A 542 12.64 38.42 15.26
CA MET A 542 13.32 39.23 14.24
C MET A 542 12.57 40.54 13.96
N ASN A 543 11.23 40.49 13.87
CA ASN A 543 10.38 41.64 13.57
C ASN A 543 10.08 42.55 14.80
N ARG A 544 10.55 42.19 16.00
CA ARG A 544 10.48 43.04 17.20
C ARG A 544 11.48 44.19 17.12
N LEU A 545 11.15 45.31 17.78
CA LEU A 545 12.11 46.38 18.00
C LEU A 545 13.32 45.85 18.78
N CYS A 546 14.45 46.51 18.59
CA CYS A 546 15.71 46.17 19.25
C CYS A 546 15.64 46.39 20.77
N LEU A 547 14.84 47.35 21.22
CA LEU A 547 14.70 47.70 22.63
C LEU A 547 13.41 47.11 23.22
N PRO A 548 13.46 46.42 24.38
CA PRO A 548 12.28 45.94 25.09
C PRO A 548 11.50 47.08 25.77
N PRO A 549 10.19 46.92 26.05
CA PRO A 549 9.48 47.83 26.95
C PRO A 549 10.14 47.85 28.34
N PRO A 550 10.43 49.02 28.93
CA PRO A 550 9.96 50.36 28.56
C PRO A 550 10.89 51.14 27.60
N LEU A 551 12.08 50.62 27.32
CA LEU A 551 13.10 51.28 26.48
C LEU A 551 12.65 51.46 25.02
N ASN A 552 11.62 50.73 24.59
CA ASN A 552 11.01 50.91 23.26
C ASN A 552 10.46 52.34 23.04
N ALA A 553 10.15 53.10 24.09
CA ALA A 553 9.80 54.51 23.99
C ALA A 553 10.86 55.32 23.23
N PHE A 554 12.15 55.05 23.46
CA PHE A 554 13.25 55.71 22.76
C PHE A 554 13.27 55.40 21.27
N SER A 555 12.99 54.14 20.89
CA SER A 555 12.91 53.78 19.47
C SER A 555 11.74 54.47 18.74
N TYR A 556 10.60 54.65 19.40
CA TYR A 556 9.49 55.43 18.85
C TYR A 556 9.87 56.92 18.72
N LEU A 557 10.58 57.48 19.70
CA LEU A 557 11.07 58.85 19.65
C LEU A 557 12.06 59.07 18.50
N ILE A 558 13.02 58.16 18.31
CA ILE A 558 13.99 58.22 17.20
C ILE A 558 13.27 58.12 15.85
N ALA A 559 12.31 57.20 15.71
CA ALA A 559 11.53 57.06 14.47
C ALA A 559 10.71 58.32 14.16
N LEU A 560 10.11 58.95 15.18
CA LEU A 560 9.38 60.21 15.04
C LEU A 560 10.32 61.35 14.64
N LEU A 561 11.49 61.48 15.28
CA LEU A 561 12.50 62.47 14.93
C LEU A 561 13.03 62.28 13.50
N GLN A 562 13.26 61.03 13.06
CA GLN A 562 13.65 60.73 11.68
C GLN A 562 12.54 61.06 10.68
N LEU A 563 11.27 60.82 11.03
CA LEU A 563 10.13 61.18 10.19
C LEU A 563 10.00 62.71 10.07
N VAL A 564 10.13 63.44 11.16
CA VAL A 564 10.12 64.91 11.18
C VAL A 564 11.32 65.46 10.37
N TRP A 565 12.51 64.90 10.56
CA TRP A 565 13.71 65.24 9.80
C TRP A 565 13.55 64.97 8.29
N ARG A 566 12.98 63.82 7.92
CA ARG A 566 12.65 63.50 6.52
C ARG A 566 11.57 64.44 5.97
N LEU A 567 10.55 64.81 6.73
CA LEU A 567 9.54 65.77 6.28
C LEU A 567 10.14 67.18 6.05
N ILE A 568 11.15 67.56 6.84
CA ILE A 568 11.87 68.82 6.71
C ILE A 568 12.85 68.79 5.51
N ILE A 569 13.55 67.67 5.27
CA ILE A 569 14.56 67.54 4.19
C ILE A 569 13.98 67.02 2.87
N CYS A 570 12.84 66.34 2.85
CA CYS A 570 12.17 65.86 1.63
C CYS A 570 11.52 67.00 0.83
N ARG A 571 11.45 68.23 1.36
CA ARG A 571 11.26 69.44 0.54
C ARG A 571 12.49 69.79 -0.32
N TYR A 572 13.69 69.36 0.07
CA TYR A 572 14.95 69.69 -0.60
C TYR A 572 15.47 68.57 -1.53
N CYS A 573 15.15 67.29 -1.26
CA CYS A 573 15.69 66.15 -2.03
C CYS A 573 14.79 65.58 -3.15
N ARG A 574 13.66 66.22 -3.48
CA ARG A 574 12.71 65.68 -4.49
C ARG A 574 13.21 65.81 -5.95
N THR A 575 14.34 66.47 -6.19
CA THR A 575 14.84 66.79 -7.54
C THR A 575 15.95 65.88 -8.07
N THR A 576 16.53 64.96 -7.28
CA THR A 576 17.76 64.23 -7.70
C THR A 576 17.69 62.70 -7.69
N HIS A 577 16.52 62.07 -7.49
CA HIS A 577 16.45 60.59 -7.43
C HIS A 577 15.38 59.94 -8.31
N ARG A 578 15.07 60.55 -9.46
CA ARG A 578 14.36 59.87 -10.56
C ARG A 578 15.32 59.74 -11.72
N LEU A 579 15.53 58.51 -12.17
CA LEU A 579 16.48 58.06 -13.22
C LEU A 579 17.84 57.68 -12.65
N ASP A 580 17.90 56.50 -12.01
CA ASP A 580 18.92 55.48 -12.22
C ASP A 580 18.75 54.37 -11.17
N GLY A 581 18.72 53.11 -11.59
CA GLY A 581 18.87 51.97 -10.66
C GLY A 581 17.70 51.01 -10.51
N HIS A 582 16.77 50.92 -11.46
CA HIS A 582 15.78 49.82 -11.45
C HIS A 582 16.27 48.54 -12.17
N SER A 583 17.40 48.59 -12.88
CA SER A 583 17.97 47.46 -13.64
C SER A 583 19.23 46.84 -13.01
N ASP A 584 20.03 47.60 -12.27
CA ASP A 584 21.31 47.11 -11.72
C ASP A 584 21.21 46.57 -10.28
N LEU A 585 20.18 46.99 -9.52
CA LEU A 585 19.99 46.48 -8.15
C LEU A 585 19.48 45.03 -8.12
N THR A 586 18.75 44.61 -9.16
CA THR A 586 18.18 43.25 -9.29
C THR A 586 19.23 42.19 -9.58
N LYS A 587 20.34 42.51 -10.28
CA LYS A 587 21.45 41.57 -10.49
C LYS A 587 22.34 41.41 -9.26
N SER A 588 22.40 42.41 -8.37
CA SER A 588 23.22 42.36 -7.15
C SER A 588 22.64 41.53 -5.99
N GLN A 589 21.38 41.06 -6.12
CA GLN A 589 20.65 40.40 -5.03
C GLN A 589 20.40 38.89 -5.24
N LEU A 590 20.59 38.34 -6.45
CA LEU A 590 20.49 36.90 -6.65
C LEU A 590 21.81 36.24 -6.21
N ARG A 591 21.74 35.39 -5.18
CA ARG A 591 22.90 34.63 -4.71
C ARG A 591 23.22 33.42 -5.59
N LEU A 592 22.22 32.88 -6.28
CA LEU A 592 22.39 31.72 -7.17
C LEU A 592 22.82 32.16 -8.57
N SER A 593 23.90 31.54 -9.06
CA SER A 593 24.40 31.68 -10.42
C SER A 593 23.66 30.72 -11.38
N GLU A 594 23.76 30.95 -12.69
CA GLU A 594 23.25 30.05 -13.73
C GLU A 594 23.82 28.62 -13.60
N LYS A 595 25.05 28.51 -13.10
CA LYS A 595 25.69 27.22 -12.77
C LYS A 595 24.99 26.47 -11.63
N ASP A 596 24.39 27.19 -10.67
CA ASP A 596 23.69 26.59 -9.55
C ASP A 596 22.33 26.01 -9.99
N TYR A 597 21.68 26.57 -11.01
CA TYR A 597 20.44 26.00 -11.56
C TYR A 597 20.65 24.63 -12.19
N ASN A 598 21.75 24.43 -12.92
CA ASN A 598 22.12 23.12 -13.45
C ASN A 598 22.40 22.10 -12.33
N TYR A 599 23.05 22.53 -11.25
CA TYR A 599 23.25 21.70 -10.06
C TYR A 599 21.91 21.23 -9.46
N TRP A 600 20.96 22.15 -9.25
CA TRP A 600 19.65 21.79 -8.69
C TRP A 600 18.81 20.89 -9.60
N LYS A 601 18.90 21.09 -10.92
CA LYS A 601 18.25 20.24 -11.92
C LYS A 601 18.82 18.82 -11.91
N HIS A 602 20.15 18.69 -11.85
CA HIS A 602 20.83 17.41 -11.73
C HIS A 602 20.41 16.69 -10.44
N LEU A 603 20.41 17.40 -9.31
CA LEU A 603 20.06 16.85 -8.01
C LEU A 603 18.58 16.39 -7.96
N ALA A 604 17.66 17.17 -8.52
CA ALA A 604 16.26 16.79 -8.63
C ALA A 604 16.06 15.54 -9.52
N SER A 605 16.82 15.44 -10.61
CA SER A 605 16.83 14.26 -11.48
C SER A 605 17.35 13.03 -10.73
N GLN A 606 18.51 13.14 -10.06
CA GLN A 606 19.14 12.08 -9.27
C GLN A 606 18.23 11.59 -8.13
N TYR A 607 17.62 12.51 -7.38
CA TYR A 607 16.62 12.17 -6.36
C TYR A 607 15.43 11.41 -6.96
N SER A 608 14.91 11.87 -8.11
CA SER A 608 13.78 11.22 -8.78
C SER A 608 14.13 9.84 -9.34
N GLN A 609 15.40 9.61 -9.68
CA GLN A 609 15.90 8.34 -10.17
C GLN A 609 16.07 7.37 -9.00
N ARG A 610 16.73 7.77 -7.91
CA ARG A 610 16.85 6.96 -6.69
C ARG A 610 15.49 6.53 -6.15
N ARG A 611 14.52 7.45 -6.12
CA ARG A 611 13.15 7.14 -5.67
C ARG A 611 12.31 6.33 -6.69
N ARG A 612 12.76 6.24 -7.94
CA ARG A 612 12.20 5.27 -8.91
C ARG A 612 12.78 3.89 -8.66
N GLU A 613 14.09 3.79 -8.52
CA GLU A 613 14.80 2.55 -8.21
C GLU A 613 14.32 1.92 -6.89
N GLU A 614 14.10 2.71 -5.84
CA GLU A 614 13.52 2.23 -4.57
C GLU A 614 12.10 1.66 -4.75
N ARG A 615 11.25 2.33 -5.53
CA ARG A 615 9.89 1.84 -5.81
C ARG A 615 9.90 0.60 -6.67
N ASP A 616 10.77 0.54 -7.67
CA ASP A 616 10.94 -0.62 -8.53
C ASP A 616 11.47 -1.81 -7.70
N LEU A 617 12.37 -1.57 -6.74
CA LEU A 617 12.85 -2.58 -5.79
C LEU A 617 11.72 -3.06 -4.86
N GLU A 618 10.94 -2.16 -4.27
CA GLU A 618 9.78 -2.52 -3.43
C GLU A 618 8.74 -3.31 -4.22
N GLU A 619 8.45 -2.91 -5.47
CA GLU A 619 7.51 -3.61 -6.34
C GLU A 619 8.06 -4.98 -6.75
N ASN A 620 9.36 -5.09 -7.04
CA ASN A 620 10.02 -6.36 -7.32
C ASN A 620 10.02 -7.26 -6.08
N ASN A 621 10.30 -6.75 -4.88
CA ASN A 621 10.23 -7.50 -3.63
C ASN A 621 8.80 -7.98 -3.35
N LYS A 622 7.80 -7.14 -3.63
CA LYS A 622 6.38 -7.52 -3.49
C LYS A 622 6.00 -8.60 -4.49
N LYS A 623 6.39 -8.47 -5.77
CA LYS A 623 6.19 -9.52 -6.79
C LYS A 623 6.92 -10.81 -6.42
N GLN A 624 8.12 -10.73 -5.85
CA GLN A 624 8.84 -11.89 -5.34
C GLN A 624 8.11 -12.54 -4.17
N LEU A 625 7.54 -11.76 -3.24
CA LEU A 625 6.74 -12.27 -2.13
C LEU A 625 5.43 -12.91 -2.62
N GLU A 626 4.77 -12.31 -3.61
CA GLU A 626 3.59 -12.88 -4.26
C GLU A 626 3.96 -14.19 -4.99
N ASN A 627 5.06 -14.22 -5.74
CA ASN A 627 5.57 -15.44 -6.37
C ASN A 627 5.94 -16.52 -5.35
N LEU A 628 6.59 -16.15 -4.22
CA LEU A 628 6.90 -17.07 -3.12
C LEU A 628 5.62 -17.61 -2.49
N SER A 629 4.59 -16.78 -2.30
CA SER A 629 3.29 -17.24 -1.79
C SER A 629 2.65 -18.24 -2.75
N PHE A 630 2.73 -17.99 -4.06
CA PHE A 630 2.29 -18.93 -5.08
C PHE A 630 3.09 -20.25 -5.06
N PHE A 631 4.42 -20.19 -4.92
CA PHE A 631 5.25 -21.40 -4.78
C PHE A 631 4.96 -22.16 -3.50
N LEU A 632 4.63 -21.49 -2.39
CA LEU A 632 4.23 -22.16 -1.15
C LEU A 632 2.89 -22.88 -1.33
N GLU A 633 1.91 -22.24 -2.00
CA GLU A 633 0.64 -22.88 -2.36
C GLU A 633 0.85 -24.10 -3.27
N ASP A 634 1.74 -23.99 -4.27
CA ASP A 634 2.09 -25.12 -5.15
C ASP A 634 2.85 -26.23 -4.40
N MET A 635 3.77 -25.88 -3.49
CA MET A 635 4.50 -26.85 -2.69
C MET A 635 3.57 -27.57 -1.70
N ASP A 636 2.59 -26.88 -1.11
CA ASP A 636 1.54 -27.51 -0.31
C ASP A 636 0.66 -28.42 -1.16
N HIS A 637 0.36 -28.02 -2.40
CA HIS A 637 -0.32 -28.87 -3.36
C HIS A 637 0.49 -30.14 -3.68
N GLN A 638 1.79 -30.01 -3.98
CA GLN A 638 2.69 -31.13 -4.22
C GLN A 638 2.87 -32.01 -2.98
N ARG A 639 2.93 -31.43 -1.79
CA ARG A 639 2.97 -32.20 -0.54
C ARG A 639 1.69 -33.01 -0.37
N HIS A 640 0.55 -32.45 -0.75
CA HIS A 640 -0.71 -33.17 -0.71
C HIS A 640 -0.73 -34.31 -1.73
N THR A 641 -0.28 -34.10 -2.98
CA THR A 641 -0.18 -35.17 -3.98
C THR A 641 0.83 -36.24 -3.59
N LEU A 642 1.98 -35.88 -3.01
CA LEU A 642 2.95 -36.82 -2.44
C LEU A 642 2.38 -37.62 -1.28
N SER A 643 1.53 -37.00 -0.44
CA SER A 643 0.84 -37.73 0.64
C SER A 643 -0.13 -38.77 0.09
N LEU A 644 -0.83 -38.46 -1.01
CA LEU A 644 -1.70 -39.38 -1.72
C LEU A 644 -0.90 -40.51 -2.37
N LEU A 645 0.20 -40.18 -3.07
CA LEU A 645 1.13 -41.15 -3.66
C LEU A 645 1.76 -42.05 -2.60
N ARG A 646 2.14 -41.51 -1.43
CA ARG A 646 2.64 -42.32 -0.31
C ARG A 646 1.58 -43.30 0.19
N GLY A 647 0.32 -42.88 0.26
CA GLY A 647 -0.81 -43.76 0.53
C GLY A 647 -0.91 -44.90 -0.49
N GLN A 648 -0.84 -44.56 -1.78
CA GLN A 648 -0.86 -45.53 -2.88
C GLN A 648 0.35 -46.48 -2.88
N ILE A 649 1.57 -45.98 -2.59
CA ILE A 649 2.78 -46.81 -2.47
C ILE A 649 2.67 -47.76 -1.28
N GLN A 650 2.14 -47.30 -0.15
CA GLN A 650 1.94 -48.16 1.01
C GLN A 650 0.89 -49.25 0.72
N GLU A 651 -0.13 -48.92 -0.07
CA GLU A 651 -1.11 -49.87 -0.56
C GLU A 651 -0.49 -50.87 -1.57
N LEU A 652 0.36 -50.39 -2.48
CA LEU A 652 1.17 -51.22 -3.39
C LEU A 652 2.13 -52.14 -2.64
N GLN A 653 2.80 -51.68 -1.58
CA GLN A 653 3.65 -52.55 -0.76
C GLN A 653 2.83 -53.65 -0.07
N ARG A 654 1.61 -53.34 0.37
CA ARG A 654 0.68 -54.35 0.92
C ARG A 654 0.21 -55.33 -0.16
N THR A 655 -0.07 -54.86 -1.38
CA THR A 655 -0.46 -55.75 -2.48
C THR A 655 0.72 -56.59 -2.96
N VAL A 656 1.93 -56.05 -3.06
CA VAL A 656 3.16 -56.81 -3.38
C VAL A 656 3.46 -57.83 -2.28
N GLY A 657 3.32 -57.49 -1.00
CA GLY A 657 3.44 -58.45 0.10
C GLY A 657 2.41 -59.58 0.01
N ARG A 658 1.16 -59.26 -0.36
CA ARG A 658 0.12 -60.26 -0.65
C ARG A 658 0.47 -61.10 -1.88
N SER A 659 0.95 -60.49 -2.97
CA SER A 659 1.35 -61.18 -4.20
C SER A 659 2.55 -62.08 -3.98
N PHE A 660 3.51 -61.70 -3.14
CA PHE A 660 4.65 -62.55 -2.76
C PHE A 660 4.17 -63.78 -1.98
N SER A 661 3.25 -63.60 -1.02
CA SER A 661 2.61 -64.74 -0.35
C SER A 661 1.80 -65.61 -1.33
N TYR A 662 1.21 -65.00 -2.36
CA TYR A 662 0.47 -65.68 -3.42
C TYR A 662 1.38 -66.47 -4.37
N LEU A 663 2.55 -65.92 -4.72
CA LEU A 663 3.58 -66.59 -5.52
C LEU A 663 4.22 -67.74 -4.74
N GLN A 664 4.35 -67.59 -3.42
CA GLN A 664 4.83 -68.66 -2.55
C GLN A 664 3.82 -69.81 -2.46
N THR A 665 2.51 -69.51 -2.52
CA THR A 665 1.45 -70.53 -2.67
C THR A 665 1.34 -71.11 -4.09
N LEU A 666 1.67 -70.34 -5.12
CA LEU A 666 1.71 -70.82 -6.50
C LEU A 666 2.94 -71.70 -6.75
N LYS A 667 4.08 -71.42 -6.11
CA LYS A 667 5.27 -72.28 -6.14
C LYS A 667 4.97 -73.67 -5.54
N THR A 668 4.21 -73.74 -4.45
CA THR A 668 3.71 -75.02 -3.90
C THR A 668 2.64 -75.69 -4.77
N ALA A 669 1.95 -74.95 -5.63
CA ALA A 669 0.99 -75.49 -6.60
C ALA A 669 1.64 -75.95 -7.92
N ALA A 670 2.78 -75.35 -8.30
CA ALA A 670 3.51 -75.63 -9.54
C ALA A 670 4.35 -76.92 -9.50
N ASP A 671 4.58 -77.52 -8.32
CA ASP A 671 5.28 -78.82 -8.17
C ASP A 671 4.41 -80.05 -8.53
N ARG A 672 3.29 -79.88 -9.26
CA ARG A 672 2.48 -81.00 -9.80
C ARG A 672 2.64 -81.08 -11.33
N PRO A 673 3.16 -82.20 -11.90
CA PRO A 673 3.52 -82.26 -13.32
C PRO A 673 2.43 -82.87 -14.24
N GLY A 674 2.39 -82.40 -15.50
CA GLY A 674 1.63 -82.93 -16.67
C GLY A 674 0.49 -81.99 -17.12
N GLU A 675 0.24 -81.59 -18.37
CA GLU A 675 0.67 -81.97 -19.73
C GLU A 675 0.47 -80.78 -20.72
N PRO A 676 1.01 -80.84 -21.96
CA PRO A 676 1.08 -79.73 -22.92
C PRO A 676 0.01 -79.77 -24.04
N GLY A 677 -0.40 -78.60 -24.55
CA GLY A 677 -1.21 -78.48 -25.77
C GLY A 677 -1.60 -77.03 -26.08
N GLY A 678 -1.27 -76.56 -27.28
CA GLY A 678 -1.43 -75.16 -27.70
C GLY A 678 -2.87 -74.73 -27.94
N GLY A 679 -3.17 -73.49 -27.55
CA GLY A 679 -4.43 -72.79 -27.74
C GLY A 679 -4.43 -71.52 -26.88
N VAL A 680 -4.53 -70.35 -27.53
CA VAL A 680 -4.81 -69.01 -26.99
C VAL A 680 -4.33 -68.74 -25.55
N LEU A 681 -3.22 -67.99 -25.41
CA LEU A 681 -2.71 -67.47 -24.15
C LEU A 681 -3.83 -66.84 -23.29
N PRO A 682 -4.17 -67.41 -22.11
CA PRO A 682 -5.07 -66.76 -21.16
C PRO A 682 -4.24 -65.74 -20.36
N GLY A 683 -4.24 -64.47 -20.78
CA GLY A 683 -3.46 -63.45 -20.06
C GLY A 683 -3.58 -61.98 -20.49
N ALA A 684 -4.30 -61.63 -21.57
CA ALA A 684 -4.53 -60.23 -21.93
C ALA A 684 -5.77 -59.69 -21.19
N VAL A 685 -5.57 -59.19 -19.98
CA VAL A 685 -6.65 -58.59 -19.19
C VAL A 685 -7.02 -57.24 -19.82
N HIS A 686 -8.29 -57.02 -20.16
CA HIS A 686 -8.72 -55.71 -20.66
C HIS A 686 -8.54 -54.63 -19.58
N VAL A 687 -7.87 -53.52 -19.89
CA VAL A 687 -7.57 -52.46 -18.92
C VAL A 687 -8.46 -51.25 -19.17
N LEU A 688 -8.68 -50.87 -20.43
CA LEU A 688 -9.47 -49.69 -20.78
C LEU A 688 -10.94 -49.87 -20.42
N SER A 689 -11.47 -51.08 -20.62
CA SER A 689 -12.84 -51.45 -20.28
C SER A 689 -13.16 -51.36 -18.78
N ARG A 690 -12.16 -51.23 -17.90
CA ARG A 690 -12.33 -51.13 -16.43
C ARG A 690 -12.12 -49.71 -15.89
N GLN A 691 -11.84 -48.75 -16.74
CA GLN A 691 -11.67 -47.35 -16.34
C GLN A 691 -12.98 -46.75 -15.84
N SER A 692 -12.90 -46.05 -14.70
CA SER A 692 -14.02 -45.39 -14.02
C SER A 692 -13.69 -43.89 -13.89
N PRO A 693 -14.64 -42.97 -14.11
CA PRO A 693 -16.06 -43.18 -14.43
C PRO A 693 -16.32 -43.70 -15.85
N TYR A 694 -17.49 -44.29 -16.08
CA TYR A 694 -17.95 -44.69 -17.41
C TYR A 694 -18.03 -43.46 -18.34
N PRO A 695 -17.44 -43.50 -19.55
CA PRO A 695 -17.24 -42.31 -20.37
C PRO A 695 -18.49 -41.47 -20.58
N ARG A 696 -18.35 -40.14 -20.47
CA ARG A 696 -19.44 -39.15 -20.63
C ARG A 696 -20.60 -39.30 -19.63
N THR A 697 -20.42 -40.07 -18.55
CA THR A 697 -21.40 -40.20 -17.47
C THR A 697 -20.72 -40.05 -16.11
N ARG A 698 -21.51 -39.94 -15.04
CA ARG A 698 -21.02 -39.94 -13.65
C ARG A 698 -21.08 -41.34 -13.02
N VAL A 699 -21.42 -42.37 -13.80
CA VAL A 699 -21.57 -43.75 -13.31
C VAL A 699 -20.19 -44.33 -13.04
N LEU A 700 -19.92 -44.68 -11.79
CA LEU A 700 -18.69 -45.33 -11.40
C LEU A 700 -18.82 -46.83 -11.64
N ARG A 701 -17.79 -47.43 -12.24
CA ARG A 701 -17.70 -48.88 -12.37
C ARG A 701 -17.37 -49.50 -11.02
N TYR A 702 -17.85 -50.71 -10.80
CA TYR A 702 -17.40 -51.56 -9.71
C TYR A 702 -15.91 -51.92 -9.94
N PRO A 703 -15.03 -51.75 -8.95
CA PRO A 703 -13.60 -51.99 -9.14
C PRO A 703 -13.34 -53.48 -9.35
N VAL A 704 -12.84 -53.86 -10.53
CA VAL A 704 -12.52 -55.26 -10.88
C VAL A 704 -11.00 -55.45 -10.89
N PRO A 705 -10.40 -56.12 -9.88
CA PRO A 705 -8.98 -56.48 -9.90
C PRO A 705 -8.66 -57.52 -10.98
N ASP A 706 -7.43 -57.53 -11.50
CA ASP A 706 -7.01 -58.40 -12.62
C ASP A 706 -7.32 -59.89 -12.38
N LYS A 707 -7.16 -60.36 -11.14
CA LYS A 707 -7.46 -61.74 -10.74
C LYS A 707 -8.92 -62.15 -10.99
N TYR A 708 -9.85 -61.20 -10.90
CA TYR A 708 -11.29 -61.46 -10.96
C TYR A 708 -11.91 -61.09 -12.31
N VAL A 709 -11.11 -60.67 -13.29
CA VAL A 709 -11.61 -60.35 -14.63
C VAL A 709 -12.17 -61.59 -15.32
N ALA A 710 -11.44 -62.71 -15.28
CA ALA A 710 -11.89 -63.95 -15.92
C ALA A 710 -13.18 -64.49 -15.28
N TRP A 711 -14.22 -64.74 -16.08
CA TRP A 711 -15.52 -65.25 -15.60
C TRP A 711 -15.40 -66.61 -14.88
N GLN A 712 -14.39 -67.41 -15.24
CA GLN A 712 -14.07 -68.70 -14.64
C GLN A 712 -13.70 -68.60 -13.16
N VAL A 713 -13.20 -67.43 -12.72
CA VAL A 713 -12.91 -67.17 -11.31
C VAL A 713 -14.22 -66.80 -10.61
N LEU A 714 -14.61 -67.61 -9.62
CA LEU A 714 -15.80 -67.36 -8.80
C LEU A 714 -15.59 -66.09 -7.96
N TRP A 715 -16.54 -65.17 -8.02
CA TRP A 715 -16.57 -63.96 -7.21
C TRP A 715 -17.99 -63.70 -6.70
N LEU A 716 -18.24 -64.08 -5.45
CA LEU A 716 -19.57 -64.05 -4.83
C LEU A 716 -20.04 -62.62 -4.49
N GLU A 717 -19.11 -61.70 -4.23
CA GLU A 717 -19.38 -60.31 -3.82
C GLU A 717 -19.49 -59.34 -5.01
N TYR A 718 -19.44 -59.86 -6.25
CA TYR A 718 -19.47 -59.04 -7.45
C TYR A 718 -20.87 -58.52 -7.75
N ASP A 719 -21.13 -57.25 -7.44
CA ASP A 719 -22.39 -56.57 -7.69
C ASP A 719 -22.19 -55.23 -8.44
N PRO A 720 -21.99 -55.28 -9.77
CA PRO A 720 -21.72 -54.09 -10.57
C PRO A 720 -22.98 -53.27 -10.87
N VAL A 721 -22.80 -51.94 -10.96
CA VAL A 721 -23.88 -50.99 -11.27
C VAL A 721 -24.43 -51.26 -12.68
N ALA A 722 -25.75 -51.20 -12.84
CA ALA A 722 -26.40 -51.33 -14.14
C ALA A 722 -26.62 -49.96 -14.81
N TYR A 723 -26.22 -49.82 -16.07
CA TYR A 723 -26.43 -48.62 -16.87
C TYR A 723 -26.66 -48.96 -18.35
N SER A 724 -27.70 -48.37 -18.94
CA SER A 724 -28.05 -48.46 -20.36
C SER A 724 -28.53 -47.08 -20.85
N ARG A 725 -27.93 -46.55 -21.93
CA ARG A 725 -28.33 -45.26 -22.51
C ARG A 725 -29.67 -45.40 -23.25
N PRO A 726 -30.69 -44.55 -22.99
CA PRO A 726 -31.96 -44.60 -23.70
C PRO A 726 -31.83 -44.46 -25.22
N ARG A 727 -32.70 -45.13 -25.98
CA ARG A 727 -32.71 -45.11 -27.45
C ARG A 727 -32.87 -43.69 -28.03
N ALA A 728 -33.67 -42.85 -27.38
CA ALA A 728 -33.93 -41.47 -27.82
C ALA A 728 -32.67 -40.57 -27.84
N ASP A 729 -31.66 -40.91 -27.02
CA ASP A 729 -30.45 -40.08 -26.89
C ASP A 729 -29.42 -40.38 -27.99
N PHE A 730 -29.64 -41.39 -28.84
CA PHE A 730 -28.75 -41.72 -29.94
C PHE A 730 -29.02 -40.85 -31.18
N PRO A 731 -28.03 -40.62 -32.05
CA PRO A 731 -28.23 -39.96 -33.34
C PRO A 731 -29.33 -40.64 -34.17
N ALA A 732 -30.14 -39.86 -34.89
CA ALA A 732 -31.32 -40.34 -35.62
C ALA A 732 -31.03 -41.53 -36.56
N HIS A 733 -29.84 -41.58 -37.18
CA HIS A 733 -29.43 -42.67 -38.07
C HIS A 733 -29.11 -43.98 -37.33
N LEU A 734 -28.70 -43.92 -36.05
CA LEU A 734 -28.43 -45.10 -35.22
C LEU A 734 -29.66 -45.58 -34.46
N GLN A 735 -30.63 -44.70 -34.18
CA GLN A 735 -31.84 -45.05 -33.42
C GLN A 735 -32.56 -46.32 -33.92
N PRO A 736 -32.70 -46.61 -35.23
CA PRO A 736 -33.31 -47.86 -35.71
C PRO A 736 -32.56 -49.14 -35.29
N HIS A 737 -31.26 -49.04 -35.04
CA HIS A 737 -30.37 -50.16 -34.76
C HIS A 737 -30.02 -50.32 -33.27
N VAL A 738 -30.56 -49.45 -32.41
CA VAL A 738 -30.32 -49.45 -30.96
C VAL A 738 -31.33 -50.36 -30.26
N ASP A 739 -30.83 -51.32 -29.50
CA ASP A 739 -31.65 -52.24 -28.71
C ASP A 739 -32.23 -51.55 -27.46
N GLU A 740 -33.44 -51.95 -27.06
CA GLU A 740 -34.07 -51.44 -25.84
C GLU A 740 -33.37 -51.96 -24.56
N ASP A 741 -33.59 -51.26 -23.44
CA ASP A 741 -32.99 -51.63 -22.16
C ASP A 741 -33.74 -52.80 -21.50
N ILE A 742 -33.27 -54.01 -21.79
CA ILE A 742 -33.87 -55.26 -21.31
C ILE A 742 -33.86 -55.33 -19.77
N LEU A 743 -32.82 -54.83 -19.10
CA LEU A 743 -32.72 -54.89 -17.64
C LEU A 743 -33.76 -53.97 -16.98
N GLY A 744 -33.90 -52.73 -17.47
CA GLY A 744 -34.92 -51.79 -17.00
C GLY A 744 -36.35 -52.29 -17.24
N LEU A 745 -36.62 -52.89 -18.41
CA LEU A 745 -37.93 -53.46 -18.73
C LEU A 745 -38.30 -54.67 -17.84
N LYS A 746 -37.32 -55.53 -17.52
CA LYS A 746 -37.52 -56.66 -16.59
C LYS A 746 -37.79 -56.21 -15.16
N LEU A 747 -37.14 -55.14 -14.71
CA LEU A 747 -37.35 -54.52 -13.38
C LEU A 747 -38.70 -53.79 -13.27
N ALA A 748 -39.16 -53.12 -14.32
CA ALA A 748 -40.38 -52.32 -14.30
C ALA A 748 -41.68 -53.15 -14.40
N SER A 749 -41.61 -54.43 -14.77
CA SER A 749 -42.77 -55.26 -15.11
C SER A 749 -43.02 -56.46 -14.19
N ASP A 750 -42.33 -56.54 -13.04
CA ASP A 750 -42.36 -57.70 -12.11
C ASP A 750 -42.23 -59.06 -12.83
N GLY A 751 -41.53 -59.08 -13.98
CA GLY A 751 -41.31 -60.27 -14.81
C GLY A 751 -42.48 -60.74 -15.69
N SER A 752 -43.58 -59.98 -15.78
CA SER A 752 -44.80 -60.39 -16.51
C SER A 752 -45.09 -59.64 -17.82
N GLY A 753 -44.30 -58.60 -18.14
CA GLY A 753 -44.45 -57.81 -19.37
C GLY A 753 -43.80 -58.45 -20.61
N PRO A 754 -44.22 -58.08 -21.84
CA PRO A 754 -43.59 -58.55 -23.07
C PRO A 754 -42.18 -57.94 -23.20
N VAL A 755 -41.15 -58.73 -22.91
CA VAL A 755 -39.75 -58.34 -23.11
C VAL A 755 -39.28 -58.85 -24.48
N PRO A 756 -38.59 -58.03 -25.29
CA PRO A 756 -38.04 -58.49 -26.58
C PRO A 756 -37.04 -59.64 -26.37
N SER A 757 -37.24 -60.74 -27.08
CA SER A 757 -36.32 -61.89 -27.11
C SER A 757 -35.42 -61.81 -28.36
N PHE A 758 -34.12 -61.99 -28.15
CA PHE A 758 -33.12 -61.94 -29.23
C PHE A 758 -32.50 -63.32 -29.47
N ALA A 759 -32.21 -63.64 -30.73
CA ALA A 759 -31.47 -64.84 -31.12
C ALA A 759 -29.96 -64.57 -31.01
N TRP A 760 -29.36 -64.97 -29.88
CA TRP A 760 -27.92 -64.80 -29.61
C TRP A 760 -27.05 -65.74 -30.47
N ASN A 761 -25.79 -65.37 -30.73
CA ASN A 761 -24.85 -66.15 -31.54
C ASN A 761 -25.36 -66.51 -32.95
N SER A 762 -26.28 -65.71 -33.51
CA SER A 762 -26.88 -65.94 -34.82
C SER A 762 -27.07 -64.64 -35.59
N VAL A 763 -27.26 -64.74 -36.90
CA VAL A 763 -27.72 -63.63 -37.74
C VAL A 763 -29.24 -63.73 -37.85
N SER A 764 -29.95 -62.68 -37.46
CA SER A 764 -31.41 -62.62 -37.51
C SER A 764 -31.87 -61.57 -38.52
N THR A 765 -32.72 -61.95 -39.47
CA THR A 765 -33.33 -61.00 -40.42
C THR A 765 -34.76 -60.73 -40.02
N SER A 766 -35.07 -59.46 -39.73
CA SER A 766 -36.42 -59.03 -39.40
C SER A 766 -37.36 -59.12 -40.61
N PRO A 767 -38.70 -59.23 -40.43
CA PRO A 767 -39.67 -59.18 -41.52
C PRO A 767 -39.61 -57.89 -42.36
N ALA A 768 -39.02 -56.83 -41.82
CA ALA A 768 -38.77 -55.55 -42.50
C ALA A 768 -37.47 -55.55 -43.36
N GLY A 769 -36.83 -56.70 -43.54
CA GLY A 769 -35.63 -56.85 -44.38
C GLY A 769 -34.31 -56.42 -43.71
N VAL A 770 -34.33 -55.96 -42.46
CA VAL A 770 -33.12 -55.58 -41.72
C VAL A 770 -32.46 -56.83 -41.15
N SER A 771 -31.26 -57.18 -41.62
CA SER A 771 -30.41 -58.22 -41.05
C SER A 771 -29.61 -57.67 -39.87
N ILE A 772 -29.56 -58.42 -38.77
CA ILE A 772 -28.83 -58.08 -37.56
C ILE A 772 -27.89 -59.23 -37.24
N ASN A 773 -26.59 -58.97 -37.31
CA ASN A 773 -25.56 -59.91 -36.90
C ASN A 773 -25.27 -59.76 -35.40
N ARG A 774 -25.40 -60.86 -34.65
CA ARG A 774 -25.00 -60.98 -33.23
C ARG A 774 -23.97 -62.09 -33.01
N GLN A 775 -23.29 -62.57 -34.05
CA GLN A 775 -22.16 -63.50 -33.92
C GLN A 775 -20.88 -62.72 -33.64
N SER A 776 -20.00 -63.26 -32.78
CA SER A 776 -18.72 -62.62 -32.51
C SER A 776 -17.78 -62.73 -33.73
N TRP A 777 -17.02 -61.67 -34.01
CA TRP A 777 -15.90 -61.65 -34.96
C TRP A 777 -14.60 -62.19 -34.38
N ILE A 778 -14.59 -62.59 -33.10
CA ILE A 778 -13.44 -63.25 -32.48
C ILE A 778 -13.38 -64.68 -32.98
N SER A 779 -12.21 -65.10 -33.49
CA SER A 779 -12.00 -66.46 -33.99
C SER A 779 -11.60 -67.44 -32.88
N ASP A 780 -12.18 -68.64 -32.90
CA ASP A 780 -11.81 -69.78 -32.04
C ASP A 780 -10.62 -70.56 -32.61
N SER A 781 -10.12 -71.57 -31.89
CA SER A 781 -8.97 -72.42 -32.32
C SER A 781 -9.17 -73.10 -33.68
N ASP A 782 -10.43 -73.31 -34.10
CA ASP A 782 -10.81 -73.94 -35.37
C ASP A 782 -11.14 -72.92 -36.48
N GLY A 783 -10.92 -71.61 -36.24
CA GLY A 783 -11.12 -70.54 -37.22
C GLY A 783 -12.57 -70.05 -37.40
N GLY A 784 -13.54 -70.63 -36.68
CA GLY A 784 -14.94 -70.15 -36.62
C GLY A 784 -15.16 -69.04 -35.58
N PRO A 785 -16.33 -68.36 -35.59
CA PRO A 785 -16.66 -67.33 -34.61
C PRO A 785 -16.89 -67.93 -33.21
N ILE A 786 -16.35 -67.29 -32.16
CA ILE A 786 -16.53 -67.73 -30.77
C ILE A 786 -18.01 -67.60 -30.36
N ILE A 787 -18.52 -68.65 -29.71
CA ILE A 787 -19.84 -68.66 -29.08
C ILE A 787 -19.72 -68.06 -27.68
N TYR A 788 -20.21 -66.83 -27.49
CA TYR A 788 -20.20 -66.20 -26.17
C TYR A 788 -21.28 -66.81 -25.26
N ARG A 789 -20.98 -66.83 -23.96
CA ARG A 789 -21.87 -67.40 -22.93
C ARG A 789 -22.96 -66.41 -22.53
N LEU A 790 -24.08 -66.94 -22.02
CA LEU A 790 -25.17 -66.15 -21.46
C LEU A 790 -25.19 -66.26 -19.93
N ASP A 791 -25.52 -65.17 -19.26
CA ASP A 791 -25.77 -65.09 -17.81
C ASP A 791 -27.12 -65.76 -17.46
N PRO A 792 -27.43 -66.15 -16.20
CA PRO A 792 -28.70 -66.80 -15.83
C PRO A 792 -29.95 -66.00 -16.22
N GLN A 793 -29.82 -64.69 -16.44
CA GLN A 793 -30.89 -63.81 -16.90
C GLN A 793 -31.08 -63.81 -18.44
N GLY A 794 -30.33 -64.65 -19.16
CA GLY A 794 -30.36 -64.78 -20.63
C GLY A 794 -29.64 -63.67 -21.39
N MET A 795 -28.74 -62.94 -20.72
CA MET A 795 -28.01 -61.80 -21.29
C MET A 795 -26.59 -62.22 -21.72
N PRO A 796 -26.05 -61.68 -22.83
CA PRO A 796 -24.69 -61.97 -23.27
C PRO A 796 -23.65 -61.62 -22.21
N MET A 797 -22.59 -62.43 -22.10
CA MET A 797 -21.43 -62.15 -21.24
C MET A 797 -20.22 -61.82 -22.12
N ASN A 798 -19.53 -60.74 -21.77
CA ASN A 798 -18.32 -60.29 -22.45
C ASN A 798 -17.26 -61.41 -22.47
N PRO A 799 -16.76 -61.85 -23.64
CA PRO A 799 -15.87 -63.00 -23.75
C PRO A 799 -14.52 -62.81 -23.03
N VAL A 800 -14.06 -61.56 -22.86
CA VAL A 800 -12.77 -61.26 -22.21
C VAL A 800 -12.87 -61.26 -20.69
N GLY A 801 -13.98 -60.80 -20.11
CA GLY A 801 -14.14 -60.78 -18.66
C GLY A 801 -15.06 -59.70 -18.09
N ARG A 802 -15.06 -59.60 -16.77
CA ARG A 802 -15.78 -58.61 -15.95
C ARG A 802 -15.17 -57.22 -16.12
N THR A 803 -16.02 -56.26 -16.43
CA THR A 803 -15.68 -54.84 -16.62
C THR A 803 -16.10 -53.93 -15.46
N GLY A 804 -16.95 -54.41 -14.56
CA GLY A 804 -17.46 -53.64 -13.42
C GLY A 804 -18.74 -52.84 -13.74
N LEU A 805 -19.37 -53.05 -14.89
CA LEU A 805 -20.61 -52.37 -15.26
C LEU A 805 -21.57 -53.33 -15.97
N ARG A 806 -22.80 -53.46 -15.47
CA ARG A 806 -23.88 -54.19 -16.13
C ARG A 806 -24.69 -53.27 -17.03
N GLY A 807 -25.41 -53.87 -17.97
CA GLY A 807 -26.27 -53.15 -18.91
C GLY A 807 -25.63 -52.93 -20.27
N ARG A 808 -26.37 -52.24 -21.15
CA ARG A 808 -25.92 -51.96 -22.52
C ARG A 808 -24.83 -50.89 -22.58
N GLY A 809 -24.77 -50.03 -21.57
CA GLY A 809 -23.96 -48.84 -21.61
C GLY A 809 -24.39 -47.90 -22.75
N ALA A 810 -23.42 -47.30 -23.42
CA ALA A 810 -23.63 -46.36 -24.52
C ALA A 810 -23.49 -47.00 -25.92
N LEU A 811 -23.38 -48.32 -26.03
CA LEU A 811 -23.28 -49.04 -27.31
C LEU A 811 -24.67 -49.31 -27.92
N PRO A 812 -24.83 -49.38 -29.25
CA PRO A 812 -26.15 -49.60 -29.87
C PRO A 812 -26.82 -50.93 -29.52
N ARG A 813 -26.08 -52.04 -29.48
CA ARG A 813 -26.63 -53.39 -29.33
C ARG A 813 -26.16 -54.11 -28.08
N TRP A 814 -26.95 -55.10 -27.65
CA TRP A 814 -26.51 -56.08 -26.66
C TRP A 814 -25.56 -57.10 -27.27
N GLY A 815 -24.49 -57.44 -26.56
CA GLY A 815 -23.44 -58.35 -27.04
C GLY A 815 -22.41 -57.66 -27.95
N PRO A 816 -21.96 -58.30 -29.03
CA PRO A 816 -20.94 -57.74 -29.90
C PRO A 816 -21.49 -56.57 -30.73
N ASN A 817 -20.73 -55.48 -30.77
CA ASN A 817 -20.99 -54.33 -31.62
C ASN A 817 -19.85 -54.21 -32.63
N HIS A 818 -20.16 -54.45 -33.89
CA HIS A 818 -19.20 -54.52 -34.98
C HIS A 818 -18.89 -53.14 -35.57
N TYR A 819 -17.62 -52.83 -35.74
CA TYR A 819 -17.14 -51.61 -36.38
C TYR A 819 -16.06 -51.94 -37.41
N VAL A 820 -16.08 -51.25 -38.54
CA VAL A 820 -14.96 -51.30 -39.51
C VAL A 820 -14.20 -49.99 -39.39
N LEU A 821 -12.91 -50.07 -39.08
CA LEU A 821 -12.05 -48.90 -38.88
C LEU A 821 -10.91 -48.91 -39.90
N PHE A 822 -10.59 -47.75 -40.45
CA PHE A 822 -9.51 -47.55 -41.41
C PHE A 822 -8.42 -46.65 -40.82
N ILE A 823 -7.18 -47.13 -40.81
CA ILE A 823 -6.00 -46.31 -40.54
C ILE A 823 -5.36 -46.04 -41.90
N ILE A 824 -5.59 -44.83 -42.42
CA ILE A 824 -5.06 -44.39 -43.70
C ILE A 824 -3.89 -43.46 -43.44
N THR A 825 -2.72 -43.83 -43.92
CA THR A 825 -1.45 -43.16 -43.60
C THR A 825 -0.69 -42.80 -44.87
N ARG A 826 0.07 -41.71 -44.80
CA ARG A 826 1.05 -41.30 -45.81
C ARG A 826 2.23 -40.59 -45.15
N TRP A 827 3.37 -40.52 -45.83
CA TRP A 827 4.47 -39.67 -45.37
C TRP A 827 4.17 -38.18 -45.56
N GLN A 828 4.69 -37.35 -44.66
CA GLN A 828 4.50 -35.90 -44.68
C GLN A 828 4.97 -35.26 -46.00
N LYS A 829 4.11 -34.45 -46.64
CA LYS A 829 4.39 -33.80 -47.95
C LYS A 829 5.28 -32.54 -47.86
N ALA A 830 5.50 -32.00 -46.66
CA ALA A 830 6.24 -30.75 -46.48
C ALA A 830 7.76 -30.93 -46.66
N LYS A 831 8.40 -30.02 -47.41
CA LYS A 831 9.87 -30.03 -47.66
C LYS A 831 10.74 -29.74 -46.43
N VAL A 832 10.13 -29.35 -45.31
CA VAL A 832 10.85 -29.05 -44.06
C VAL A 832 10.63 -30.22 -43.11
N HIS A 833 11.59 -31.15 -43.11
CA HIS A 833 11.66 -32.17 -42.07
C HIS A 833 12.06 -31.49 -40.76
N LEU A 834 11.16 -31.45 -39.77
CA LEU A 834 11.55 -31.11 -38.40
C LEU A 834 12.55 -32.17 -37.90
N VAL A 835 13.56 -31.70 -37.18
CA VAL A 835 14.69 -32.49 -36.68
C VAL A 835 14.22 -33.78 -36.01
N GLY A 836 14.45 -34.94 -36.63
CA GLY A 836 14.16 -36.24 -36.01
C GLY A 836 13.75 -37.37 -36.95
N GLY A 837 13.15 -37.10 -38.11
CA GLY A 837 12.73 -38.17 -39.03
C GLY A 837 11.63 -37.74 -40.01
N ARG A 838 11.10 -38.70 -40.79
CA ARG A 838 9.94 -38.47 -41.66
C ARG A 838 8.67 -38.48 -40.81
N GLY A 839 7.95 -37.36 -40.79
CA GLY A 839 6.65 -37.27 -40.12
C GLY A 839 5.59 -38.13 -40.81
N LEU A 840 4.71 -38.75 -40.02
CA LEU A 840 3.59 -39.55 -40.52
C LEU A 840 2.31 -38.72 -40.48
N GLU A 841 1.56 -38.70 -41.59
CA GLU A 841 0.24 -38.12 -41.65
C GLU A 841 -0.82 -39.22 -41.68
N VAL A 842 -1.89 -39.03 -40.91
CA VAL A 842 -3.03 -39.95 -40.81
C VAL A 842 -4.33 -39.23 -41.13
N VAL A 843 -5.25 -39.92 -41.81
CA VAL A 843 -6.61 -39.42 -42.05
C VAL A 843 -7.43 -39.58 -40.78
N LEU A 844 -8.03 -38.49 -40.33
CA LEU A 844 -8.89 -38.48 -39.16
C LEU A 844 -10.25 -37.88 -39.48
N MET A 845 -11.25 -38.38 -38.77
CA MET A 845 -12.59 -37.85 -38.76
C MET A 845 -12.74 -36.83 -37.63
N ARG A 846 -13.19 -35.61 -37.94
CA ARG A 846 -13.47 -34.60 -36.93
C ARG A 846 -14.91 -34.72 -36.43
N VAL A 847 -15.09 -34.87 -35.12
CA VAL A 847 -16.43 -34.86 -34.51
C VAL A 847 -16.98 -33.42 -34.52
N PHE A 848 -18.12 -33.21 -35.17
CA PHE A 848 -18.71 -31.89 -35.45
C PHE A 848 -18.74 -30.98 -34.22
N ARG A 849 -18.23 -29.74 -34.36
CA ARG A 849 -18.13 -28.71 -33.30
C ARG A 849 -17.28 -29.08 -32.06
N THR A 850 -16.45 -30.10 -32.13
CA THR A 850 -15.46 -30.43 -31.07
C THR A 850 -14.03 -30.45 -31.62
N ASP A 851 -13.05 -30.44 -30.73
CA ASP A 851 -11.61 -30.63 -31.05
C ASP A 851 -11.18 -32.11 -30.90
N HIS A 852 -12.15 -33.03 -30.88
CA HIS A 852 -11.91 -34.47 -30.80
C HIS A 852 -11.89 -35.10 -32.19
N PHE A 853 -10.99 -36.07 -32.35
CA PHE A 853 -10.80 -36.83 -33.59
C PHE A 853 -11.12 -38.30 -33.36
N SER A 854 -11.58 -38.98 -34.40
CA SER A 854 -11.73 -40.43 -34.42
C SER A 854 -11.16 -41.01 -35.70
N LEU A 855 -10.83 -42.30 -35.68
CA LEU A 855 -10.47 -43.01 -36.90
C LEU A 855 -11.66 -43.05 -37.87
N PRO A 856 -11.43 -42.94 -39.20
CA PRO A 856 -12.46 -43.15 -40.21
C PRO A 856 -13.08 -44.55 -40.07
N GLY A 857 -14.39 -44.60 -39.86
CA GLY A 857 -15.12 -45.85 -39.65
C GLY A 857 -16.43 -45.61 -38.92
N ASP A 858 -17.35 -46.58 -39.01
CA ASP A 858 -18.64 -46.50 -38.33
C ASP A 858 -19.16 -47.88 -37.92
N PHE A 859 -20.25 -47.89 -37.15
CA PHE A 859 -20.97 -49.07 -36.72
C PHE A 859 -21.59 -49.81 -37.92
N VAL A 860 -21.45 -51.14 -37.94
CA VAL A 860 -22.01 -51.98 -39.00
C VAL A 860 -23.38 -52.52 -38.56
N PRO A 861 -24.50 -52.05 -39.15
CA PRO A 861 -25.82 -52.49 -38.74
C PRO A 861 -26.17 -53.90 -39.25
N GLY A 862 -25.63 -54.36 -40.38
CA GLY A 862 -26.04 -55.63 -41.01
C GLY A 862 -24.87 -56.42 -41.59
N GLU A 863 -25.13 -57.20 -42.64
CA GLU A 863 -24.10 -58.00 -43.33
C GLU A 863 -23.23 -57.16 -44.29
N ALA A 864 -23.73 -56.01 -44.76
CA ALA A 864 -23.00 -55.10 -45.63
C ALA A 864 -21.92 -54.32 -44.86
N LYS A 865 -20.77 -54.96 -44.61
CA LYS A 865 -19.66 -54.42 -43.80
C LYS A 865 -19.11 -53.08 -44.32
N TYR A 866 -18.91 -52.98 -45.64
CA TYR A 866 -18.20 -51.87 -46.28
C TYR A 866 -19.11 -50.74 -46.77
N GLU A 867 -20.42 -50.84 -46.56
CA GLU A 867 -21.37 -49.76 -46.89
C GLU A 867 -21.05 -48.47 -46.13
N THR A 868 -20.41 -48.59 -44.97
CA THR A 868 -19.87 -47.48 -44.15
C THR A 868 -18.95 -46.55 -44.94
N LEU A 869 -18.25 -47.03 -45.98
CA LEU A 869 -17.39 -46.19 -46.83
C LEU A 869 -18.19 -45.14 -47.62
N LYS A 870 -19.45 -45.41 -47.97
CA LYS A 870 -20.34 -44.44 -48.64
C LYS A 870 -20.67 -43.24 -47.74
N LEU A 871 -20.62 -43.42 -46.42
CA LEU A 871 -20.83 -42.33 -45.45
C LEU A 871 -19.57 -41.47 -45.26
N LEU A 872 -18.38 -42.03 -45.52
CA LEU A 872 -17.08 -41.37 -45.29
C LEU A 872 -16.58 -40.60 -46.52
N PHE A 873 -16.77 -41.16 -47.71
CA PHE A 873 -16.27 -40.58 -48.97
C PHE A 873 -17.42 -40.04 -49.84
N LYS A 874 -17.11 -39.23 -50.84
CA LYS A 874 -18.14 -38.64 -51.73
C LYS A 874 -18.83 -39.74 -52.54
N ALA A 875 -20.16 -39.66 -52.66
CA ALA A 875 -20.96 -40.66 -53.38
C ALA A 875 -20.54 -40.84 -54.85
N GLU A 876 -20.05 -39.77 -55.49
CA GLU A 876 -19.55 -39.79 -56.87
C GLU A 876 -18.29 -40.65 -57.06
N ALA A 877 -17.55 -40.92 -55.98
CA ALA A 877 -16.29 -41.67 -56.01
C ALA A 877 -16.46 -43.17 -55.78
N ILE A 878 -17.67 -43.66 -55.42
CA ILE A 878 -17.92 -45.06 -55.06
C ILE A 878 -19.01 -45.65 -55.96
N THR A 879 -18.64 -46.50 -56.92
CA THR A 879 -19.56 -47.20 -57.84
C THR A 879 -20.09 -48.52 -57.27
N LYS A 880 -19.24 -49.31 -56.59
CA LYS A 880 -19.58 -50.56 -55.86
C LYS A 880 -18.67 -50.68 -54.63
N CYS A 881 -19.20 -51.16 -53.51
CA CYS A 881 -18.44 -51.27 -52.25
C CYS A 881 -19.10 -52.26 -51.27
N GLU A 882 -19.45 -53.45 -51.77
CA GLU A 882 -20.13 -54.48 -50.97
C GLU A 882 -19.18 -55.58 -50.53
N THR A 883 -18.14 -55.85 -51.32
CA THR A 883 -17.13 -56.87 -51.05
C THR A 883 -15.80 -56.28 -50.58
N GLU A 884 -14.94 -57.13 -50.01
CA GLU A 884 -13.59 -56.76 -49.61
C GLU A 884 -12.73 -56.31 -50.81
N ASP A 885 -12.93 -56.94 -51.97
CA ASP A 885 -12.19 -56.63 -53.19
C ASP A 885 -12.59 -55.26 -53.76
N ASP A 886 -13.88 -54.92 -53.73
CA ASP A 886 -14.36 -53.58 -54.13
C ASP A 886 -13.71 -52.47 -53.28
N MET A 887 -13.57 -52.71 -51.97
CA MET A 887 -12.93 -51.78 -51.04
C MET A 887 -11.43 -51.61 -51.34
N LYS A 888 -10.72 -52.72 -51.58
CA LYS A 888 -9.29 -52.68 -51.96
C LYS A 888 -9.11 -51.94 -53.29
N GLU A 889 -9.98 -52.19 -54.27
CA GLU A 889 -9.94 -51.52 -55.57
C GLU A 889 -10.19 -50.01 -55.43
N PHE A 890 -11.11 -49.59 -54.56
CA PHE A 890 -11.33 -48.17 -54.28
C PHE A 890 -10.06 -47.45 -53.78
N PHE A 891 -9.35 -48.03 -52.81
CA PHE A 891 -8.10 -47.43 -52.31
C PHE A 891 -6.98 -47.49 -53.35
N ARG A 892 -6.84 -48.59 -54.11
CA ARG A 892 -5.89 -48.66 -55.23
C ARG A 892 -6.15 -47.62 -56.30
N SER A 893 -7.42 -47.35 -56.65
CA SER A 893 -7.82 -46.33 -57.64
C SER A 893 -7.47 -44.89 -57.23
N SER A 894 -6.99 -44.69 -56.00
CA SER A 894 -6.61 -43.38 -55.45
C SER A 894 -5.10 -43.16 -55.45
N TYR A 895 -4.32 -44.17 -55.85
CA TYR A 895 -2.88 -44.09 -56.04
C TYR A 895 -2.55 -43.49 -57.41
N VAL A 896 -1.55 -42.62 -57.45
CA VAL A 896 -1.00 -42.06 -58.70
C VAL A 896 0.35 -42.73 -58.94
N GLU A 897 0.49 -43.46 -60.05
CA GLU A 897 1.75 -44.11 -60.41
C GLU A 897 2.84 -43.07 -60.68
N GLU A 898 3.90 -43.08 -59.86
CA GLU A 898 5.15 -42.32 -60.06
C GLU A 898 6.33 -43.31 -60.21
N GLU A 899 7.35 -42.93 -60.98
CA GLU A 899 8.54 -43.77 -61.19
C GLU A 899 9.30 -43.97 -59.86
N GLY A 900 9.29 -45.19 -59.32
CA GLY A 900 10.10 -45.60 -58.17
C GLY A 900 9.36 -45.73 -56.83
N THR A 901 8.03 -45.68 -56.80
CA THR A 901 7.23 -45.87 -55.57
C THR A 901 6.48 -47.20 -55.57
N ASP A 902 6.46 -47.88 -54.42
CA ASP A 902 5.77 -49.15 -54.22
C ASP A 902 4.22 -48.97 -54.23
N GLU A 903 3.50 -50.01 -54.65
CA GLU A 903 2.03 -50.05 -54.57
C GLU A 903 1.52 -49.80 -53.13
N PRO A 904 0.33 -49.20 -52.94
CA PRO A 904 -0.20 -48.94 -51.61
C PRO A 904 -0.43 -50.24 -50.83
N VAL A 905 0.08 -50.28 -49.61
CA VAL A 905 -0.13 -51.42 -48.69
C VAL A 905 -1.57 -51.36 -48.20
N ILE A 906 -2.38 -52.37 -48.54
CA ILE A 906 -3.76 -52.52 -48.06
C ILE A 906 -3.90 -53.89 -47.40
N GLU A 907 -3.91 -53.90 -46.07
CA GLU A 907 -3.94 -55.14 -45.29
C GLU A 907 -4.92 -55.09 -44.12
N ARG A 908 -5.54 -56.24 -43.83
CA ARG A 908 -6.36 -56.43 -42.64
C ARG A 908 -5.43 -56.76 -41.47
N ARG A 909 -5.28 -55.84 -40.53
CA ARG A 909 -4.35 -55.99 -39.40
C ARG A 909 -4.94 -56.73 -38.21
N GLN A 910 -6.19 -56.42 -37.87
CA GLN A 910 -6.85 -56.98 -36.70
C GLN A 910 -8.33 -57.22 -36.99
N CYS A 911 -8.83 -58.38 -36.56
CA CYS A 911 -10.26 -58.67 -36.51
C CYS A 911 -10.56 -59.31 -35.17
N GLY A 912 -11.46 -58.74 -34.39
CA GLY A 912 -11.85 -59.28 -33.09
C GLY A 912 -12.09 -58.22 -32.02
N TYR A 913 -11.90 -58.61 -30.75
CA TYR A 913 -12.20 -57.78 -29.60
C TYR A 913 -11.36 -56.49 -29.54
N MET A 914 -12.01 -55.35 -29.34
CA MET A 914 -11.33 -54.08 -29.04
C MET A 914 -11.57 -53.70 -27.58
N ASP A 915 -10.48 -53.51 -26.82
CA ASP A 915 -10.56 -52.96 -25.48
C ASP A 915 -10.93 -51.47 -25.55
N ASP A 916 -12.14 -51.14 -25.11
CA ASP A 916 -12.70 -49.79 -25.22
C ASP A 916 -13.38 -49.41 -23.89
N PRO A 917 -13.21 -48.17 -23.40
CA PRO A 917 -13.87 -47.69 -22.18
C PRO A 917 -15.40 -47.77 -22.21
N MET A 918 -16.03 -47.97 -23.38
CA MET A 918 -17.48 -48.17 -23.53
C MET A 918 -17.94 -49.62 -23.27
N ASN A 919 -17.02 -50.59 -23.22
CA ASN A 919 -17.37 -51.99 -23.02
C ASN A 919 -17.96 -52.23 -21.62
N THR A 920 -18.94 -53.13 -21.52
CA THR A 920 -19.62 -53.53 -20.29
C THR A 920 -19.50 -55.04 -20.12
N ASP A 921 -20.11 -55.56 -19.04
CA ASP A 921 -20.21 -57.01 -18.81
C ASP A 921 -21.07 -57.70 -19.86
N HIS A 922 -21.97 -56.96 -20.52
CA HIS A 922 -22.93 -57.51 -21.48
C HIS A 922 -22.74 -57.01 -22.91
N CYS A 923 -21.99 -55.94 -23.14
CA CYS A 923 -21.82 -55.34 -24.46
C CYS A 923 -20.37 -54.97 -24.69
N TRP A 924 -19.84 -55.27 -25.87
CA TRP A 924 -18.46 -54.94 -26.21
C TRP A 924 -18.31 -54.57 -27.67
N ARG A 925 -17.20 -53.93 -27.99
CA ARG A 925 -16.83 -53.58 -29.35
C ARG A 925 -15.95 -54.66 -29.96
N GLU A 926 -16.26 -54.99 -31.20
CA GLU A 926 -15.43 -55.82 -32.06
C GLU A 926 -15.14 -55.03 -33.32
N ILE A 927 -13.91 -55.07 -33.76
CA ILE A 927 -13.45 -54.27 -34.89
C ILE A 927 -12.86 -55.14 -35.98
N GLU A 928 -13.00 -54.66 -37.21
CA GLU A 928 -12.19 -55.07 -38.35
C GLU A 928 -11.33 -53.86 -38.74
N LEU A 929 -10.03 -53.94 -38.47
CA LEU A 929 -9.07 -52.87 -38.66
C LEU A 929 -8.30 -53.06 -39.98
N TRP A 930 -8.46 -52.07 -40.86
CA TRP A 930 -7.76 -52.00 -42.14
C TRP A 930 -6.67 -50.95 -42.09
N HIS A 931 -5.46 -51.33 -42.50
CA HIS A 931 -4.34 -50.41 -42.65
C HIS A 931 -4.12 -50.15 -44.14
N VAL A 932 -4.15 -48.87 -44.52
CA VAL A 932 -3.86 -48.38 -45.86
C VAL A 932 -2.68 -47.43 -45.77
N HIS A 933 -1.57 -47.74 -46.44
CA HIS A 933 -0.38 -46.88 -46.47
C HIS A 933 -0.03 -46.49 -47.90
N TYR A 934 0.08 -45.19 -48.15
CA TYR A 934 0.58 -44.64 -49.41
C TYR A 934 2.02 -44.16 -49.22
N ASP A 935 2.95 -44.77 -49.96
CA ASP A 935 4.35 -44.32 -49.99
C ASP A 935 4.56 -43.22 -51.03
N GLY A 936 3.87 -43.29 -52.18
CA GLY A 936 3.88 -42.30 -53.25
C GLY A 936 2.70 -41.30 -53.23
N ALA A 937 2.56 -40.53 -54.31
CA ALA A 937 1.49 -39.54 -54.46
C ALA A 937 0.10 -40.16 -54.59
N GLU A 938 -0.88 -39.56 -53.92
CA GLU A 938 -2.26 -40.06 -53.86
C GLU A 938 -3.29 -38.93 -54.07
N SER A 939 -4.37 -39.25 -54.79
CA SER A 939 -5.49 -38.35 -55.08
C SER A 939 -6.67 -38.54 -54.11
N LEU A 940 -6.45 -39.22 -52.98
CA LEU A 940 -7.51 -39.58 -52.03
C LEU A 940 -8.20 -38.36 -51.41
N GLN A 941 -7.47 -37.26 -51.24
CA GLN A 941 -8.00 -36.01 -50.66
C GLN A 941 -9.23 -35.48 -51.41
N ASP A 942 -9.29 -35.64 -52.73
CA ASP A 942 -10.40 -35.13 -53.56
C ASP A 942 -11.67 -35.97 -53.40
N LYS A 943 -11.51 -37.25 -53.03
CA LYS A 943 -12.59 -38.22 -52.80
C LYS A 943 -13.15 -38.15 -51.37
N MET A 944 -12.44 -37.52 -50.43
CA MET A 944 -12.86 -37.37 -49.03
C MET A 944 -14.03 -36.38 -48.86
N GLN A 945 -14.92 -36.65 -47.90
CA GLN A 945 -15.88 -35.66 -47.44
C GLN A 945 -15.21 -34.60 -46.53
N THR A 946 -15.88 -33.46 -46.33
CA THR A 946 -15.34 -32.29 -45.61
C THR A 946 -14.98 -32.53 -44.13
N HIS A 947 -15.49 -33.61 -43.53
CA HIS A 947 -15.26 -33.97 -42.13
C HIS A 947 -14.03 -34.89 -41.93
N LEU A 948 -13.43 -35.36 -43.03
CA LEU A 948 -12.15 -36.08 -43.05
C LEU A 948 -11.01 -35.14 -43.42
N LEU A 949 -9.86 -35.30 -42.74
CA LEU A 949 -8.70 -34.45 -42.97
C LEU A 949 -7.40 -35.17 -42.60
N TRP A 950 -6.32 -34.86 -43.34
CA TRP A 950 -4.97 -35.30 -43.00
C TRP A 950 -4.44 -34.51 -41.81
N ARG A 951 -3.85 -35.21 -40.86
CA ARG A 951 -3.14 -34.62 -39.71
C ARG A 951 -1.82 -35.31 -39.48
N LEU A 952 -0.82 -34.53 -39.12
CA LEU A 952 0.46 -35.03 -38.62
C LEU A 952 0.23 -35.72 -37.26
N VAL A 953 0.85 -36.88 -37.09
CA VAL A 953 0.84 -37.60 -35.81
C VAL A 953 1.78 -36.90 -34.82
N THR A 954 1.19 -36.29 -33.79
CA THR A 954 1.90 -35.63 -32.67
C THR A 954 1.47 -36.24 -31.34
N GLU A 955 2.22 -36.01 -30.25
CA GLU A 955 1.82 -36.50 -28.91
C GLU A 955 0.42 -36.01 -28.50
N ASP A 956 0.10 -34.74 -28.78
CA ASP A 956 -1.21 -34.14 -28.50
C ASP A 956 -2.37 -34.89 -29.17
N LEU A 957 -2.14 -35.52 -30.33
CA LEU A 957 -3.19 -36.20 -31.08
C LEU A 957 -3.75 -37.40 -30.29
N PHE A 958 -2.89 -38.15 -29.59
CA PHE A 958 -3.30 -39.31 -28.80
C PHE A 958 -4.24 -38.91 -27.66
N THR A 959 -4.08 -37.71 -27.09
CA THR A 959 -4.98 -37.20 -26.04
C THR A 959 -6.36 -36.77 -26.58
N LYS A 960 -6.43 -36.39 -27.86
CA LYS A 960 -7.66 -35.90 -28.50
C LYS A 960 -8.51 -37.02 -29.12
N MET A 961 -7.98 -38.23 -29.19
CA MET A 961 -8.67 -39.42 -29.70
C MET A 961 -9.27 -40.29 -28.57
N PRO A 962 -10.31 -41.10 -28.86
CA PRO A 962 -10.76 -42.14 -27.94
C PRO A 962 -9.63 -43.10 -27.59
N LEU A 963 -9.49 -43.42 -26.30
CA LEU A 963 -8.37 -44.22 -25.77
C LEU A 963 -8.19 -45.55 -26.52
N GLY A 964 -9.27 -46.28 -26.81
CA GLY A 964 -9.19 -47.54 -27.57
C GLY A 964 -8.62 -47.36 -28.97
N GLN A 965 -9.01 -46.31 -29.70
CA GLN A 965 -8.49 -46.02 -31.04
C GLN A 965 -7.06 -45.46 -31.02
N SER A 966 -6.70 -44.71 -29.97
CA SER A 966 -5.36 -44.17 -29.79
C SER A 966 -4.30 -45.27 -29.64
N VAL A 967 -4.65 -46.38 -28.97
CA VAL A 967 -3.78 -47.56 -28.83
C VAL A 967 -3.53 -48.21 -30.19
N LEU A 968 -4.57 -48.37 -31.01
CA LEU A 968 -4.45 -48.92 -32.36
C LEU A 968 -3.56 -48.04 -33.24
N LEU A 969 -3.74 -46.72 -33.18
CA LEU A 969 -2.88 -45.78 -33.91
C LEU A 969 -1.43 -45.84 -33.41
N HIS A 970 -1.22 -45.96 -32.10
CA HIS A 970 0.11 -46.04 -31.52
C HIS A 970 0.84 -47.32 -31.96
N GLU A 971 0.16 -48.46 -31.97
CA GLU A 971 0.70 -49.72 -32.48
C GLU A 971 1.12 -49.61 -33.96
N MET A 972 0.33 -48.91 -34.78
CA MET A 972 0.67 -48.65 -36.19
C MET A 972 1.85 -47.68 -36.35
N THR A 973 1.94 -46.63 -35.53
CA THR A 973 3.11 -45.72 -35.58
C THR A 973 4.40 -46.45 -35.23
N LYS A 974 4.31 -47.42 -34.30
CA LYS A 974 5.45 -48.27 -33.92
C LYS A 974 5.82 -49.26 -35.02
N SER A 975 4.85 -49.85 -35.72
CA SER A 975 5.12 -50.79 -36.83
C SER A 975 5.80 -50.08 -38.01
N LEU A 976 5.40 -48.84 -38.30
CA LEU A 976 5.99 -48.00 -39.37
C LEU A 976 7.28 -47.28 -38.96
N GLN A 977 7.76 -47.46 -37.73
CA GLN A 977 8.93 -46.74 -37.17
C GLN A 977 8.85 -45.21 -37.34
N ALA A 978 7.64 -44.66 -37.28
CA ALA A 978 7.44 -43.23 -37.44
C ALA A 978 7.93 -42.46 -36.20
N THR A 979 8.63 -41.34 -36.42
CA THR A 979 8.93 -40.39 -35.35
C THR A 979 7.68 -39.64 -34.94
N ILE A 980 7.24 -39.85 -33.70
CA ILE A 980 6.19 -39.06 -33.06
C ILE A 980 6.84 -37.75 -32.62
N ILE A 981 6.30 -36.62 -33.08
CA ILE A 981 6.79 -35.26 -32.80
C ILE A 981 6.07 -34.68 -31.59
#